data_AF-A0A2G9UEV9-F1
#
_entry.id   AF-A0A2G9UEV9-F1
#
_cell.length_a   1.000
_cell.length_b   1.000
_cell.length_c   1.000
_cell.angle_alpha   90.00
_cell.angle_beta   90.00
_cell.angle_gamma   90.00
#
_symmetry.space_group_name_H-M   'P 1'
#
loop_
_entity.id
_entity.type
_entity.pdbx_description
1 polymer ?
#
loop_
_entity_poly.entity_id
_entity_poly.type
_entity_poly.pdbx_seq_one_letter_code
_entity_poly.pdbx_strand_id
1 'polypeptide(L)'
;MEPIDFDEEQPEAQPPNTTDEQPAEEQPDLMQDEGLVILDEVESDEDQDLIVAIENPPQPSTSDASRRAVQRHVETRLSGADDAPRESHVYRRLDTYDIRRGPNIEELEHVELELRETRDLKQQAEQQADQLRKRRETDDSGCMAHSMMSGPERRTIHMSHYKGGSLKDKLDQGDKVFKTVEDFVNTYVEDASKRRPIKACFICFMLVATNGIAAVRCILSIRKLLMQLFRNDRIIKFICLTTEQEIRSNAEYLKLADHFVFSPGGDNRNNYANVEEIVNHAVEKGVDAVWAGWGHASENPELPKQLAARGIVFIGPPCSAMFSLGDKIASTIIAQTLDIPTIEWSGSGLRLDLSERKEGEHVTVTQDLFDQATVSDLFEGLRALEEHKIGYPLMIKASEGGGGKGIRKCKNEADFKENFVQVQTEVPGSPIFIMKCVENARHIEVQLIADRYENVIPVFTRDCSIQRRCQKIIEEAPASIAPKETLRRMQEDAVKIAKLVGYESAGTVEYMYLPEEDKYFFLELNPRLQVEHPCTEMLASINIPAIQMQIAMGLPLNRITDIRLFYGLDRYGTTPLPDEIVLTDTEYSVIAARITSERMPYIEYLPVGAVVRGRSRIVSVERPDMIVAIERMLSLYAVN
;
A
#
# COMPACT_ATOMS: atom_id res chain seq x y z
N MET A 1 77.79 12.64 24.17
CA MET A 1 78.54 11.51 24.75
C MET A 1 77.64 10.31 24.63
N GLU A 2 78.06 9.33 23.83
CA GLU A 2 77.68 7.92 23.98
C GLU A 2 78.51 7.31 25.14
N PRO A 3 78.38 6.01 25.50
CA PRO A 3 77.35 5.02 25.12
C PRO A 3 76.68 4.40 26.38
N ILE A 4 75.91 3.32 26.22
CA ILE A 4 76.27 1.97 26.71
C ILE A 4 75.18 0.97 26.26
N ASP A 5 75.59 -0.05 25.51
CA ASP A 5 74.80 -1.23 25.17
C ASP A 5 74.99 -2.36 26.20
N PHE A 6 74.10 -3.35 26.19
CA PHE A 6 74.44 -4.76 26.45
C PHE A 6 73.49 -5.67 25.66
N ASP A 7 74.05 -6.75 25.11
CA ASP A 7 73.48 -7.63 24.09
C ASP A 7 73.18 -9.05 24.65
N GLU A 8 72.88 -10.02 23.77
CA GLU A 8 72.82 -11.50 24.00
C GLU A 8 71.58 -12.05 24.76
N GLU A 9 70.97 -13.21 24.42
CA GLU A 9 70.95 -14.02 23.18
C GLU A 9 69.70 -14.95 23.17
N GLN A 10 69.47 -15.75 22.11
CA GLN A 10 68.39 -16.78 22.03
C GLN A 10 68.83 -18.15 22.61
N PRO A 11 67.93 -19.16 22.73
CA PRO A 11 67.76 -20.12 21.62
C PRO A 11 66.35 -20.76 21.46
N GLU A 12 66.10 -21.42 20.32
CA GLU A 12 64.95 -22.31 20.05
C GLU A 12 65.27 -23.80 20.30
N ALA A 13 64.28 -24.63 20.66
CA ALA A 13 64.18 -26.06 20.25
C ALA A 13 62.86 -26.74 20.73
N GLN A 14 62.41 -27.78 20.01
CA GLN A 14 61.34 -28.75 20.34
C GLN A 14 61.94 -30.15 20.62
N PRO A 15 61.18 -31.25 20.88
CA PRO A 15 59.84 -31.46 21.44
C PRO A 15 59.91 -32.35 22.73
N PRO A 16 58.80 -32.97 23.20
CA PRO A 16 58.68 -34.44 23.03
C PRO A 16 57.23 -34.94 22.78
N ASN A 17 57.01 -36.26 22.81
CA ASN A 17 55.76 -36.97 22.42
C ASN A 17 55.48 -38.18 23.34
N THR A 18 54.29 -38.79 23.24
CA THR A 18 53.82 -40.08 23.84
C THR A 18 53.58 -40.08 25.38
N THR A 19 52.55 -40.69 25.97
CA THR A 19 51.29 -41.38 25.52
C THR A 19 50.06 -40.83 26.34
N ASP A 20 48.86 -41.41 26.55
CA ASP A 20 48.22 -42.72 26.26
C ASP A 20 46.67 -42.71 26.34
N GLU A 21 46.05 -43.86 25.96
CA GLU A 21 44.70 -44.41 26.25
C GLU A 21 43.38 -43.66 25.87
N GLN A 22 42.32 -44.46 25.61
CA GLN A 22 40.96 -44.08 25.19
C GLN A 22 39.89 -44.64 26.16
N PRO A 23 38.62 -44.18 26.11
CA PRO A 23 37.58 -44.87 25.31
C PRO A 23 36.74 -43.88 24.46
N ALA A 24 36.36 -44.15 23.21
CA ALA A 24 35.49 -45.22 22.66
C ALA A 24 33.97 -44.91 22.82
N GLU A 25 33.34 -44.50 21.71
CA GLU A 25 31.87 -44.35 21.55
C GLU A 25 31.31 -45.49 20.68
N GLU A 26 30.04 -45.85 20.87
CA GLU A 26 29.37 -46.95 20.15
C GLU A 26 28.45 -46.46 19.01
N GLN A 27 28.51 -47.16 17.87
CA GLN A 27 27.41 -47.25 16.89
C GLN A 27 26.80 -48.65 17.01
N PRO A 28 25.46 -48.80 16.85
CA PRO A 28 24.89 -49.08 15.52
C PRO A 28 23.51 -48.39 15.31
N ASP A 29 22.75 -48.54 14.22
CA ASP A 29 22.89 -49.40 13.03
C ASP A 29 22.28 -48.75 11.77
N LEU A 30 22.48 -49.36 10.60
CA LEU A 30 21.93 -48.96 9.30
C LEU A 30 20.65 -49.72 8.93
N MET A 31 19.69 -49.01 8.30
CA MET A 31 18.59 -49.58 7.52
C MET A 31 18.43 -48.78 6.21
N GLN A 32 18.01 -49.45 5.14
CA GLN A 32 18.12 -48.94 3.76
C GLN A 32 16.80 -48.46 3.15
N ASP A 33 16.94 -47.54 2.18
CA ASP A 33 16.06 -47.18 1.05
C ASP A 33 14.59 -47.62 1.03
N GLU A 34 13.69 -46.64 0.86
CA GLU A 34 12.72 -46.69 -0.24
C GLU A 34 12.69 -45.35 -1.01
N GLY A 35 12.61 -45.44 -2.35
CA GLY A 35 13.00 -44.41 -3.30
C GLY A 35 12.33 -43.04 -3.18
N LEU A 36 13.16 -42.00 -3.01
CA LEU A 36 12.78 -40.62 -3.28
C LEU A 36 12.79 -40.36 -4.80
N VAL A 37 11.61 -40.20 -5.40
CA VAL A 37 11.49 -39.83 -6.82
C VAL A 37 11.89 -38.37 -6.99
N ILE A 38 12.93 -38.12 -7.79
CA ILE A 38 13.28 -36.77 -8.26
C ILE A 38 12.15 -36.29 -9.18
N LEU A 39 11.57 -35.14 -8.85
CA LEU A 39 10.77 -34.32 -9.76
C LEU A 39 11.47 -32.97 -9.93
N ASP A 40 11.33 -32.37 -11.10
CA ASP A 40 12.21 -31.32 -11.61
C ASP A 40 12.09 -29.97 -10.89
N GLU A 41 13.07 -29.10 -11.18
CA GLU A 41 13.24 -27.75 -10.62
C GLU A 41 12.16 -26.73 -11.06
N VAL A 42 12.23 -25.54 -10.45
CA VAL A 42 11.64 -24.25 -10.89
C VAL A 42 10.13 -24.05 -10.69
N GLU A 43 9.73 -23.38 -9.60
CA GLU A 43 9.42 -21.93 -9.57
C GLU A 43 9.32 -21.46 -8.09
N SER A 44 9.43 -20.16 -7.82
CA SER A 44 9.52 -19.58 -6.46
C SER A 44 8.23 -18.88 -6.01
N ASP A 45 7.66 -19.30 -4.87
CA ASP A 45 6.44 -18.73 -4.28
C ASP A 45 6.62 -17.28 -3.75
N GLU A 46 5.67 -16.38 -4.07
CA GLU A 46 5.68 -14.96 -3.66
C GLU A 46 4.40 -14.52 -2.88
N ASP A 47 4.44 -13.30 -2.32
CA ASP A 47 3.71 -12.88 -1.11
C ASP A 47 2.19 -12.63 -1.18
N GLN A 48 1.54 -12.47 -0.02
CA GLN A 48 0.08 -12.28 0.11
C GLN A 48 -0.39 -10.81 0.03
N ASP A 49 -0.84 -10.39 -1.16
CA ASP A 49 -2.04 -9.56 -1.31
C ASP A 49 -3.01 -10.34 -2.21
N LEU A 50 -4.30 -10.40 -1.87
CA LEU A 50 -5.28 -11.09 -2.74
C LEU A 50 -5.81 -10.12 -3.79
N ILE A 51 -5.13 -10.06 -4.94
CA ILE A 51 -5.47 -9.15 -6.04
C ILE A 51 -6.25 -9.89 -7.13
N VAL A 52 -7.48 -9.44 -7.39
CA VAL A 52 -8.45 -10.01 -8.34
C VAL A 52 -8.54 -9.11 -9.56
N ALA A 53 -8.39 -9.66 -10.76
CA ALA A 53 -8.43 -8.91 -12.02
C ALA A 53 -9.70 -9.26 -12.81
N ILE A 54 -10.58 -8.29 -12.97
CA ILE A 54 -11.89 -8.43 -13.61
C ILE A 54 -11.82 -7.82 -15.01
N GLU A 55 -12.11 -8.62 -16.04
CA GLU A 55 -12.35 -8.10 -17.40
C GLU A 55 -13.70 -7.36 -17.41
N ASN A 56 -13.72 -6.11 -17.88
CA ASN A 56 -14.98 -5.40 -18.05
C ASN A 56 -15.69 -5.89 -19.31
N PRO A 57 -17.00 -6.18 -19.25
CA PRO A 57 -17.76 -6.56 -20.44
C PRO A 57 -17.73 -5.41 -21.46
N PRO A 58 -17.59 -5.71 -22.77
CA PRO A 58 -17.48 -4.68 -23.80
C PRO A 58 -18.71 -3.77 -23.79
N GLN A 59 -18.46 -2.45 -23.78
CA GLN A 59 -19.49 -1.41 -23.68
C GLN A 59 -20.57 -1.59 -24.76
N PRO A 60 -21.82 -1.94 -24.41
CA PRO A 60 -22.88 -2.08 -25.41
C PRO A 60 -23.27 -0.70 -25.96
N SER A 61 -23.46 -0.62 -27.27
CA SER A 61 -23.90 0.62 -27.94
C SER A 61 -25.25 1.09 -27.38
N THR A 62 -25.26 2.33 -26.88
CA THR A 62 -26.36 3.05 -26.21
C THR A 62 -27.81 2.60 -26.48
N SER A 63 -28.52 2.19 -25.42
CA SER A 63 -29.96 2.46 -25.27
C SER A 63 -30.40 2.47 -23.80
N ASP A 64 -31.25 3.43 -23.39
CA ASP A 64 -31.60 3.74 -22.00
C ASP A 64 -32.56 2.75 -21.29
N ALA A 65 -32.78 1.57 -21.87
CA ALA A 65 -33.67 0.56 -21.30
C ALA A 65 -33.03 -0.19 -20.12
N SER A 66 -31.78 -0.63 -20.27
CA SER A 66 -31.16 -1.64 -19.39
C SER A 66 -30.94 -1.17 -17.95
N ARG A 67 -30.61 0.13 -17.75
CA ARG A 67 -30.37 0.69 -16.39
C ARG A 67 -31.59 0.59 -15.47
N ARG A 68 -32.81 0.65 -16.02
CA ARG A 68 -34.06 0.61 -15.23
C ARG A 68 -34.49 -0.81 -14.84
N ALA A 69 -33.92 -1.84 -15.47
CA ALA A 69 -34.26 -3.24 -15.18
C ALA A 69 -33.54 -3.76 -13.93
N VAL A 70 -32.27 -3.40 -13.75
CA VAL A 70 -31.42 -3.88 -12.64
C VAL A 70 -31.96 -3.42 -11.28
N GLN A 71 -32.32 -2.13 -11.15
CA GLN A 71 -32.71 -1.54 -9.87
C GLN A 71 -33.98 -2.18 -9.27
N ARG A 72 -34.99 -2.46 -10.10
CA ARG A 72 -36.23 -3.14 -9.66
C ARG A 72 -35.99 -4.58 -9.17
N HIS A 73 -35.00 -5.29 -9.71
CA HIS A 73 -34.75 -6.68 -9.30
C HIS A 73 -34.11 -6.77 -7.91
N VAL A 74 -33.46 -5.70 -7.42
CA VAL A 74 -32.96 -5.59 -6.04
C VAL A 74 -34.09 -5.26 -5.09
N GLU A 75 -34.89 -4.23 -5.40
CA GLU A 75 -36.02 -3.77 -4.57
C GLU A 75 -37.04 -4.90 -4.30
N THR A 76 -37.36 -5.71 -5.32
CA THR A 76 -38.39 -6.76 -5.22
C THR A 76 -37.97 -7.97 -4.36
N ARG A 77 -36.70 -8.10 -3.97
CA ARG A 77 -36.23 -9.17 -3.05
C ARG A 77 -36.20 -8.76 -1.58
N LEU A 78 -36.23 -7.47 -1.27
CA LEU A 78 -36.15 -6.95 0.11
C LEU A 78 -37.52 -6.78 0.78
N SER A 79 -38.61 -6.88 0.03
CA SER A 79 -39.99 -6.74 0.52
C SER A 79 -40.74 -8.08 0.70
N GLY A 80 -40.02 -9.17 1.00
CA GLY A 80 -40.55 -10.54 1.00
C GLY A 80 -40.13 -11.41 2.18
N ALA A 81 -39.71 -10.81 3.29
CA ALA A 81 -39.12 -11.51 4.44
C ALA A 81 -39.97 -11.43 5.74
N ASP A 82 -41.29 -11.18 5.62
CA ASP A 82 -42.24 -11.26 6.74
C ASP A 82 -42.71 -12.71 6.99
N ASP A 83 -41.79 -13.61 7.37
CA ASP A 83 -42.07 -14.78 8.22
C ASP A 83 -40.75 -15.54 8.56
N ALA A 84 -40.15 -15.21 9.71
CA ALA A 84 -39.05 -15.97 10.32
C ALA A 84 -39.12 -15.91 11.87
N PRO A 85 -38.66 -16.93 12.61
CA PRO A 85 -38.90 -17.01 14.07
C PRO A 85 -38.17 -15.94 14.91
N ARG A 86 -38.77 -15.58 16.06
CA ARG A 86 -38.26 -14.53 16.96
C ARG A 86 -37.17 -15.02 17.91
N GLU A 87 -35.92 -15.01 17.48
CA GLU A 87 -34.75 -15.22 18.36
C GLU A 87 -34.40 -13.95 19.18
N SER A 88 -35.30 -13.50 20.05
CA SER A 88 -35.16 -12.20 20.75
C SER A 88 -35.09 -12.30 22.29
N HIS A 89 -34.79 -13.47 22.86
CA HIS A 89 -34.89 -13.72 24.32
C HIS A 89 -33.67 -14.35 25.01
N VAL A 90 -32.55 -14.62 24.31
CA VAL A 90 -31.33 -15.18 24.93
C VAL A 90 -30.40 -14.08 25.50
N TYR A 91 -30.32 -12.91 24.85
CA TYR A 91 -29.40 -11.80 25.18
C TYR A 91 -29.77 -10.99 26.44
N ARG A 92 -29.93 -11.64 27.60
CA ARG A 92 -30.21 -10.92 28.86
C ARG A 92 -29.71 -11.61 30.15
N ARG A 93 -28.72 -12.50 30.06
CA ARG A 93 -28.25 -13.27 31.23
C ARG A 93 -26.76 -13.61 31.30
N LEU A 94 -25.92 -12.99 30.48
CA LEU A 94 -24.45 -13.19 30.51
C LEU A 94 -23.67 -11.99 31.05
N ASP A 95 -24.34 -10.90 31.46
CA ASP A 95 -23.70 -9.69 32.01
C ASP A 95 -23.06 -9.88 33.41
N THR A 96 -23.08 -11.10 33.98
CA THR A 96 -22.58 -11.40 35.33
C THR A 96 -21.85 -12.74 35.41
N TYR A 97 -20.64 -12.81 34.83
CA TYR A 97 -19.74 -13.97 34.98
C TYR A 97 -18.45 -13.56 35.72
N ASP A 98 -18.31 -13.94 36.99
CA ASP A 98 -17.09 -13.68 37.79
C ASP A 98 -16.03 -14.75 37.46
N ILE A 99 -14.90 -14.31 36.91
CA ILE A 99 -13.82 -15.13 36.33
C ILE A 99 -13.11 -16.01 37.39
N ARG A 100 -13.49 -15.93 38.67
CA ARG A 100 -12.87 -16.67 39.80
C ARG A 100 -13.52 -18.02 40.13
N ARG A 101 -14.42 -18.54 39.30
CA ARG A 101 -14.88 -19.95 39.36
C ARG A 101 -14.64 -20.62 38.02
N GLY A 102 -14.05 -21.82 38.05
CA GLY A 102 -13.94 -22.69 36.87
C GLY A 102 -15.31 -23.17 36.39
N PRO A 103 -15.43 -23.60 35.13
CA PRO A 103 -16.71 -23.98 34.51
C PRO A 103 -17.37 -25.15 35.24
N ASN A 104 -18.70 -25.12 35.35
CA ASN A 104 -19.47 -26.24 35.88
C ASN A 104 -19.62 -27.34 34.80
N ILE A 105 -19.77 -28.60 35.23
CA ILE A 105 -19.85 -29.75 34.31
C ILE A 105 -21.09 -29.63 33.40
N GLU A 106 -22.22 -29.17 33.95
CA GLU A 106 -23.48 -28.97 33.22
C GLU A 106 -23.35 -27.94 32.08
N GLU A 107 -22.46 -26.95 32.21
CA GLU A 107 -22.22 -25.94 31.16
C GLU A 107 -21.35 -26.50 30.04
N LEU A 108 -20.38 -27.36 30.37
CA LEU A 108 -19.55 -28.07 29.38
C LEU A 108 -20.37 -29.10 28.59
N GLU A 109 -21.28 -29.82 29.25
CA GLU A 109 -22.22 -30.74 28.58
C GLU A 109 -23.16 -30.01 27.61
N HIS A 110 -23.63 -28.80 27.96
CA HIS A 110 -24.47 -27.99 27.09
C HIS A 110 -23.73 -27.48 25.84
N VAL A 111 -22.46 -27.06 25.98
CA VAL A 111 -21.60 -26.68 24.86
C VAL A 111 -21.25 -27.89 23.98
N GLU A 112 -21.05 -29.07 24.56
CA GLU A 112 -20.84 -30.28 23.75
C GLU A 112 -22.11 -30.70 22.98
N LEU A 113 -23.30 -30.40 23.52
CA LEU A 113 -24.58 -30.60 22.82
C LEU A 113 -24.69 -29.71 21.57
N GLU A 114 -24.46 -28.41 21.71
CA GLU A 114 -24.48 -27.45 20.60
C GLU A 114 -23.44 -27.79 19.52
N LEU A 115 -22.25 -28.24 19.93
CA LEU A 115 -21.20 -28.72 19.02
C LEU A 115 -21.57 -30.01 18.29
N ARG A 116 -22.46 -30.85 18.83
CA ARG A 116 -23.00 -32.03 18.15
C ARG A 116 -24.09 -31.63 17.16
N GLU A 117 -25.06 -30.80 17.55
CA GLU A 117 -26.10 -30.29 16.64
C GLU A 117 -25.50 -29.56 15.43
N THR A 118 -24.45 -28.75 15.66
CA THR A 118 -23.70 -28.06 14.58
C THR A 118 -23.02 -29.05 13.61
N ARG A 119 -22.54 -30.20 14.10
CA ARG A 119 -21.93 -31.25 13.26
C ARG A 119 -22.98 -32.02 12.46
N ASP A 120 -24.14 -32.30 13.07
CA ASP A 120 -25.24 -33.01 12.41
C ASP A 120 -25.87 -32.15 11.30
N LEU A 121 -26.05 -30.85 11.54
CA LEU A 121 -26.46 -29.87 10.52
C LEU A 121 -25.46 -29.83 9.35
N LYS A 122 -24.15 -29.85 9.64
CA LYS A 122 -23.11 -29.91 8.60
C LYS A 122 -23.20 -31.21 7.77
N GLN A 123 -23.37 -32.37 8.40
CA GLN A 123 -23.56 -33.63 7.67
C GLN A 123 -24.83 -33.64 6.82
N GLN A 124 -25.94 -33.05 7.30
CA GLN A 124 -27.16 -32.92 6.51
C GLN A 124 -26.95 -32.02 5.28
N ALA A 125 -26.23 -30.91 5.40
CA ALA A 125 -25.88 -30.04 4.28
C ALA A 125 -24.97 -30.76 3.24
N GLU A 126 -23.96 -31.50 3.70
CA GLU A 126 -23.09 -32.31 2.83
C GLU A 126 -23.87 -33.41 2.10
N GLN A 127 -24.80 -34.10 2.78
CA GLN A 127 -25.69 -35.08 2.16
C GLN A 127 -26.67 -34.46 1.15
N GLN A 128 -27.19 -33.26 1.41
CA GLN A 128 -28.01 -32.51 0.43
C GLN A 128 -27.20 -32.14 -0.82
N ALA A 129 -25.96 -31.66 -0.65
CA ALA A 129 -25.09 -31.32 -1.78
C ALA A 129 -24.78 -32.54 -2.65
N ASP A 130 -24.58 -33.71 -2.05
CA ASP A 130 -24.29 -34.95 -2.78
C ASP A 130 -25.55 -35.57 -3.43
N GLN A 131 -26.75 -35.38 -2.85
CA GLN A 131 -28.01 -35.68 -3.54
C GLN A 131 -28.26 -34.74 -4.74
N LEU A 132 -27.90 -33.46 -4.63
CA LEU A 132 -28.00 -32.49 -5.73
C LEU A 132 -27.01 -32.81 -6.87
N ARG A 133 -25.81 -33.31 -6.57
CA ARG A 133 -24.88 -33.87 -7.57
C ARG A 133 -25.50 -35.07 -8.31
N LYS A 134 -25.97 -36.07 -7.57
CA LYS A 134 -26.53 -37.30 -8.15
C LYS A 134 -27.77 -37.05 -9.01
N ARG A 135 -28.57 -36.01 -8.70
CA ARG A 135 -29.66 -35.56 -9.59
C ARG A 135 -29.14 -35.00 -10.93
N ARG A 136 -28.12 -34.14 -10.90
CA ARG A 136 -27.49 -33.62 -12.14
C ARG A 136 -26.92 -34.75 -13.00
N GLU A 137 -26.31 -35.76 -12.39
CA GLU A 137 -25.77 -36.93 -13.09
C GLU A 137 -26.86 -37.82 -13.73
N THR A 138 -28.11 -37.77 -13.25
CA THR A 138 -29.23 -38.52 -13.86
C THR A 138 -29.97 -37.74 -14.96
N ASP A 139 -30.07 -36.41 -14.84
CA ASP A 139 -30.80 -35.57 -15.81
C ASP A 139 -30.08 -35.48 -17.18
N ASP A 140 -28.76 -35.69 -17.21
CA ASP A 140 -27.90 -35.65 -18.42
C ASP A 140 -28.18 -36.78 -19.45
N SER A 141 -29.14 -37.67 -19.16
CA SER A 141 -29.50 -38.81 -20.01
C SER A 141 -30.65 -38.56 -20.99
N GLY A 142 -31.27 -37.36 -21.00
CA GLY A 142 -32.65 -37.25 -21.48
C GLY A 142 -33.16 -35.96 -22.16
N CYS A 143 -32.34 -35.08 -22.76
CA CYS A 143 -32.85 -34.16 -23.79
C CYS A 143 -31.79 -33.63 -24.76
N MET A 144 -32.12 -33.56 -26.06
CA MET A 144 -31.30 -32.85 -27.05
C MET A 144 -31.71 -31.37 -27.17
N ALA A 145 -30.75 -30.55 -27.63
CA ALA A 145 -30.95 -29.21 -28.18
C ALA A 145 -31.44 -28.10 -27.21
N HIS A 146 -30.52 -27.60 -26.38
CA HIS A 146 -30.42 -26.16 -26.14
C HIS A 146 -28.95 -25.70 -26.15
N SER A 147 -28.74 -24.40 -26.36
CA SER A 147 -27.41 -23.79 -26.54
C SER A 147 -26.50 -24.04 -25.34
N MET A 148 -25.31 -24.60 -25.59
CA MET A 148 -24.23 -24.64 -24.59
C MET A 148 -23.75 -23.23 -24.27
N MET A 149 -24.22 -22.67 -23.16
CA MET A 149 -23.44 -21.66 -22.45
C MET A 149 -22.46 -22.40 -21.55
N SER A 150 -21.18 -22.39 -21.95
CA SER A 150 -20.08 -22.91 -21.12
C SER A 150 -20.05 -22.17 -19.78
N GLY A 151 -19.85 -22.88 -18.68
CA GLY A 151 -19.54 -22.26 -17.39
C GLY A 151 -18.25 -21.43 -17.45
N PRO A 152 -18.03 -20.49 -16.52
CA PRO A 152 -16.93 -19.53 -16.58
C PRO A 152 -15.57 -20.24 -16.68
N GLU A 153 -14.87 -20.02 -17.80
CA GLU A 153 -13.61 -20.68 -18.12
C GLU A 153 -12.49 -20.06 -17.28
N ARG A 154 -11.99 -20.80 -16.28
CA ARG A 154 -10.87 -20.35 -15.42
C ARG A 154 -9.62 -20.12 -16.26
N ARG A 155 -9.26 -18.86 -16.50
CA ARG A 155 -8.01 -18.45 -17.17
C ARG A 155 -7.09 -17.77 -16.17
N THR A 156 -6.01 -18.45 -15.79
CA THR A 156 -4.86 -17.79 -15.16
C THR A 156 -4.19 -16.90 -16.22
N ILE A 157 -4.46 -15.60 -16.18
CA ILE A 157 -3.80 -14.65 -17.08
C ILE A 157 -2.39 -14.39 -16.52
N HIS A 158 -1.40 -15.11 -17.04
CA HIS A 158 -0.01 -14.65 -16.92
C HIS A 158 0.13 -13.33 -17.67
N MET A 159 0.65 -12.28 -17.01
CA MET A 159 0.82 -10.93 -17.57
C MET A 159 1.75 -10.84 -18.80
N SER A 160 2.29 -11.97 -19.27
CA SER A 160 2.96 -12.10 -20.57
C SER A 160 2.01 -12.21 -21.77
N HIS A 161 0.71 -12.47 -21.54
CA HIS A 161 -0.28 -12.77 -22.58
C HIS A 161 -1.44 -11.76 -22.60
N TYR A 162 -1.10 -10.49 -22.86
CA TYR A 162 -2.06 -9.47 -23.25
C TYR A 162 -2.81 -9.89 -24.52
N LYS A 163 -4.15 -9.73 -24.55
CA LYS A 163 -4.98 -10.14 -25.71
C LYS A 163 -5.21 -9.04 -26.75
N GLY A 164 -4.68 -7.83 -26.56
CA GLY A 164 -4.55 -6.79 -27.60
C GLY A 164 -3.48 -7.11 -28.67
N GLY A 165 -3.32 -8.38 -29.02
CA GLY A 165 -2.13 -8.93 -29.66
C GLY A 165 -0.98 -9.15 -28.68
N SER A 166 -0.11 -10.11 -29.00
CA SER A 166 1.12 -10.35 -28.26
C SER A 166 1.99 -9.09 -28.25
N LEU A 167 2.31 -8.60 -27.05
CA LEU A 167 3.25 -7.48 -26.85
C LEU A 167 4.65 -7.82 -27.38
N LYS A 168 4.99 -9.11 -27.44
CA LYS A 168 6.18 -9.68 -28.09
C LYS A 168 6.18 -9.44 -29.61
N ASP A 169 5.01 -9.45 -30.26
CA ASP A 169 4.89 -9.46 -31.72
C ASP A 169 4.82 -8.04 -32.33
N LYS A 170 4.67 -7.00 -31.50
CA LYS A 170 4.64 -5.58 -31.92
C LYS A 170 5.74 -4.71 -31.33
N LEU A 171 6.53 -5.22 -30.38
CA LEU A 171 7.51 -4.43 -29.62
C LEU A 171 8.87 -5.14 -29.44
N ASP A 172 9.20 -6.13 -30.29
CA ASP A 172 10.57 -6.65 -30.45
C ASP A 172 11.46 -5.65 -31.22
N GLN A 173 11.60 -4.45 -30.65
CA GLN A 173 12.72 -3.56 -30.89
C GLN A 173 13.75 -3.88 -29.82
N GLY A 174 14.85 -4.53 -30.23
CA GLY A 174 15.71 -5.32 -29.34
C GLY A 174 16.11 -4.63 -28.03
N ASP A 175 16.01 -5.37 -26.93
CA ASP A 175 16.27 -4.88 -25.57
C ASP A 175 17.64 -4.17 -25.46
N LYS A 176 17.60 -2.84 -25.27
CA LYS A 176 18.79 -2.02 -25.09
C LYS A 176 19.38 -2.24 -23.70
N VAL A 177 20.30 -3.18 -23.58
CA VAL A 177 21.03 -3.47 -22.34
C VAL A 177 22.19 -2.48 -22.13
N PHE A 178 22.33 -1.99 -20.90
CA PHE A 178 23.38 -1.08 -20.45
C PHE A 178 24.45 -1.82 -19.64
N LYS A 179 25.68 -1.28 -19.58
CA LYS A 179 26.78 -1.87 -18.81
C LYS A 179 26.88 -1.32 -17.39
N THR A 180 26.61 -0.03 -17.21
CA THR A 180 26.61 0.64 -15.90
C THR A 180 25.40 1.56 -15.75
N VAL A 181 25.02 1.83 -14.50
CA VAL A 181 24.00 2.82 -14.14
C VAL A 181 24.37 4.21 -14.69
N GLU A 182 25.66 4.53 -14.73
CA GLU A 182 26.17 5.79 -15.27
C GLU A 182 25.97 5.90 -16.79
N ASP A 183 26.19 4.83 -17.57
CA ASP A 183 25.88 4.80 -19.01
C ASP A 183 24.38 5.01 -19.28
N PHE A 184 23.53 4.40 -18.45
CA PHE A 184 22.08 4.50 -18.53
C PHE A 184 21.60 5.93 -18.25
N VAL A 185 22.06 6.55 -17.16
CA VAL A 185 21.73 7.94 -16.81
C VAL A 185 22.27 8.91 -17.86
N ASN A 186 23.53 8.78 -18.27
CA ASN A 186 24.12 9.63 -19.31
C ASN A 186 23.44 9.49 -20.70
N THR A 187 22.75 8.38 -20.96
CA THR A 187 22.00 8.16 -22.20
C THR A 187 20.64 8.88 -22.24
N TYR A 188 19.96 8.97 -21.09
CA TYR A 188 18.57 9.46 -21.03
C TYR A 188 18.41 10.83 -20.35
N VAL A 189 19.42 11.28 -19.60
CA VAL A 189 19.41 12.58 -18.92
C VAL A 189 20.34 13.55 -19.64
N GLU A 190 19.76 14.38 -20.50
CA GLU A 190 20.51 15.32 -21.33
C GLU A 190 21.21 16.40 -20.47
N ASP A 191 20.47 17.00 -19.52
CA ASP A 191 20.98 17.99 -18.56
C ASP A 191 21.91 17.35 -17.52
N ALA A 192 23.22 17.62 -17.65
CA ALA A 192 24.24 17.11 -16.73
C ALA A 192 24.04 17.54 -15.26
N SER A 193 23.36 18.66 -14.99
CA SER A 193 23.11 19.13 -13.62
C SER A 193 22.02 18.33 -12.89
N LYS A 194 21.14 17.65 -13.63
CA LYS A 194 20.02 16.87 -13.08
C LYS A 194 20.34 15.39 -12.88
N ARG A 195 21.46 14.91 -13.44
CA ARG A 195 21.95 13.53 -13.31
C ARG A 195 22.25 13.17 -11.85
N ARG A 196 21.67 12.08 -11.36
CA ARG A 196 22.00 11.48 -10.05
C ARG A 196 22.32 9.98 -10.23
N PRO A 197 23.42 9.61 -10.91
CA PRO A 197 23.80 8.20 -11.02
C PRO A 197 24.09 7.64 -9.63
N ILE A 198 23.22 6.72 -9.17
CA ILE A 198 23.34 5.99 -7.92
C ILE A 198 24.54 5.03 -8.07
N LYS A 199 25.74 5.45 -7.62
CA LYS A 199 27.02 4.74 -7.82
C LYS A 199 28.15 5.24 -6.88
N ALA A 200 28.41 4.50 -5.81
CA ALA A 200 29.57 4.70 -4.94
C ALA A 200 30.86 4.11 -5.56
N CYS A 201 31.40 4.80 -6.58
CA CYS A 201 32.63 4.52 -7.34
C CYS A 201 32.69 3.17 -8.10
N PHE A 202 32.46 2.03 -7.44
CA PHE A 202 32.60 0.67 -7.99
C PHE A 202 31.41 -0.26 -7.72
N ILE A 203 30.66 -0.08 -6.62
CA ILE A 203 29.47 -0.87 -6.27
C ILE A 203 28.40 0.11 -5.79
N CYS A 204 27.18 -0.02 -6.29
CA CYS A 204 26.07 0.88 -5.93
C CYS A 204 25.29 0.29 -4.75
N PHE A 205 25.10 1.05 -3.67
CA PHE A 205 24.37 0.59 -2.47
C PHE A 205 23.09 1.38 -2.24
N MET A 206 21.99 0.69 -1.94
CA MET A 206 20.70 1.30 -1.61
C MET A 206 20.20 0.80 -0.25
N LEU A 207 19.90 1.71 0.68
CA LEU A 207 19.32 1.40 1.98
C LEU A 207 17.79 1.31 1.88
N VAL A 208 17.23 0.18 2.30
CA VAL A 208 15.79 -0.03 2.51
C VAL A 208 15.50 0.27 3.99
N ALA A 209 14.95 1.45 4.25
CA ALA A 209 14.68 1.99 5.59
C ALA A 209 13.26 1.65 6.09
N THR A 210 12.80 0.44 5.81
CA THR A 210 11.48 -0.08 6.16
C THR A 210 11.52 -1.62 6.17
N ASN A 211 10.48 -2.28 6.68
CA ASN A 211 10.43 -3.74 6.86
C ASN A 211 9.25 -4.39 6.12
N GLY A 212 9.09 -5.70 6.30
CA GLY A 212 7.92 -6.46 5.83
C GLY A 212 7.66 -6.33 4.31
N ILE A 213 6.37 -6.29 3.95
CA ILE A 213 5.91 -6.29 2.55
C ILE A 213 6.39 -5.06 1.75
N ALA A 214 6.64 -3.92 2.41
CA ALA A 214 7.22 -2.73 1.76
C ALA A 214 8.63 -3.03 1.24
N ALA A 215 9.49 -3.62 2.08
CA ALA A 215 10.84 -4.01 1.71
C ALA A 215 10.85 -5.11 0.65
N VAL A 216 9.99 -6.14 0.77
CA VAL A 216 9.84 -7.21 -0.25
C VAL A 216 9.48 -6.61 -1.61
N ARG A 217 8.40 -5.80 -1.68
CA ARG A 217 7.97 -5.19 -2.95
C ARG A 217 9.04 -4.30 -3.56
N CYS A 218 9.74 -3.49 -2.77
CA CYS A 218 10.83 -2.65 -3.27
C CYS A 218 11.95 -3.47 -3.92
N ILE A 219 12.46 -4.50 -3.23
CA ILE A 219 13.59 -5.31 -3.71
C ILE A 219 13.21 -6.06 -5.00
N LEU A 220 12.05 -6.75 -5.02
CA LEU A 220 11.61 -7.52 -6.19
C LEU A 220 11.34 -6.61 -7.40
N SER A 221 10.59 -5.52 -7.20
CA SER A 221 10.23 -4.58 -8.26
C SER A 221 11.45 -3.88 -8.87
N ILE A 222 12.45 -3.50 -8.06
CA ILE A 222 13.68 -2.90 -8.59
C ILE A 222 14.58 -3.97 -9.21
N ARG A 223 14.73 -5.18 -8.64
CA ARG A 223 15.50 -6.26 -9.29
C ARG A 223 14.96 -6.64 -10.67
N LYS A 224 13.63 -6.63 -10.86
CA LYS A 224 12.97 -6.80 -12.16
C LYS A 224 13.44 -5.73 -13.18
N LEU A 225 13.50 -4.46 -12.78
CA LEU A 225 14.05 -3.37 -13.62
C LEU A 225 15.53 -3.62 -13.94
N LEU A 226 16.33 -4.03 -12.94
CA LEU A 226 17.78 -4.24 -13.14
C LEU A 226 18.08 -5.41 -14.09
N MET A 227 17.26 -6.47 -14.08
CA MET A 227 17.32 -7.52 -15.10
C MET A 227 16.89 -7.05 -16.50
N GLN A 228 15.91 -6.15 -16.60
CA GLN A 228 15.49 -5.58 -17.88
C GLN A 228 16.57 -4.66 -18.47
N LEU A 229 17.16 -3.77 -17.66
CA LEU A 229 18.12 -2.74 -18.10
C LEU A 229 19.58 -3.24 -18.21
N PHE A 230 20.04 -4.10 -17.30
CA PHE A 230 21.46 -4.46 -17.16
C PHE A 230 21.73 -5.98 -17.28
N ARG A 231 20.68 -6.80 -17.38
CA ARG A 231 20.76 -8.28 -17.29
C ARG A 231 21.45 -8.78 -16.00
N ASN A 232 21.38 -7.98 -14.94
CA ASN A 232 22.03 -8.24 -13.65
C ASN A 232 21.20 -7.59 -12.53
N ASP A 233 20.52 -8.41 -11.73
CA ASP A 233 19.70 -7.99 -10.58
C ASP A 233 20.52 -7.41 -9.41
N ARG A 234 21.84 -7.66 -9.40
CA ARG A 234 22.78 -7.35 -8.30
C ARG A 234 23.77 -6.23 -8.64
N ILE A 235 23.54 -5.47 -9.71
CA ILE A 235 24.32 -4.27 -10.05
C ILE A 235 24.09 -3.12 -9.04
N ILE A 236 22.95 -3.14 -8.35
CA ILE A 236 22.69 -2.36 -7.13
C ILE A 236 22.49 -3.37 -5.99
N LYS A 237 23.07 -3.05 -4.83
CA LYS A 237 23.07 -3.90 -3.64
C LYS A 237 22.12 -3.35 -2.58
N PHE A 238 21.18 -4.19 -2.16
CA PHE A 238 20.17 -3.83 -1.17
C PHE A 238 20.72 -4.05 0.24
N ILE A 239 20.91 -2.96 0.99
CA ILE A 239 21.15 -2.98 2.42
C ILE A 239 19.80 -2.81 3.11
N CYS A 240 19.39 -3.76 3.94
CA CYS A 240 18.13 -3.69 4.67
C CYS A 240 18.34 -3.28 6.13
N LEU A 241 17.53 -2.34 6.62
CA LEU A 241 17.44 -2.07 8.06
C LEU A 241 16.73 -3.25 8.73
N THR A 242 17.26 -3.74 9.86
CA THR A 242 16.65 -4.83 10.63
C THR A 242 16.79 -4.60 12.12
N THR A 243 15.82 -5.07 12.90
CA THR A 243 15.99 -5.25 14.35
C THR A 243 16.13 -6.74 14.66
N GLU A 244 16.35 -7.07 15.94
CA GLU A 244 16.31 -8.46 16.41
C GLU A 244 14.92 -9.11 16.21
N GLN A 245 13.83 -8.31 16.15
CA GLN A 245 12.47 -8.81 16.01
C GLN A 245 12.18 -9.37 14.61
N GLU A 246 12.65 -8.72 13.54
CA GLU A 246 12.52 -9.24 12.18
C GLU A 246 13.37 -10.50 11.95
N ILE A 247 14.53 -10.60 12.60
CA ILE A 247 15.38 -11.79 12.57
C ILE A 247 14.70 -12.95 13.32
N ARG A 248 14.23 -12.73 14.55
CA ARG A 248 13.50 -13.74 15.34
C ARG A 248 12.20 -14.21 14.68
N SER A 249 11.59 -13.38 13.81
CA SER A 249 10.41 -13.75 13.03
C SER A 249 10.71 -14.28 11.62
N ASN A 250 11.99 -14.39 11.23
CA ASN A 250 12.45 -14.88 9.92
C ASN A 250 11.81 -14.12 8.73
N ALA A 251 11.79 -12.78 8.82
CA ALA A 251 11.07 -11.92 7.88
C ALA A 251 11.63 -12.02 6.44
N GLU A 252 10.73 -12.18 5.46
CA GLU A 252 11.08 -12.58 4.09
C GLU A 252 12.08 -11.63 3.39
N TYR A 253 11.95 -10.33 3.61
CA TYR A 253 12.84 -9.31 3.03
C TYR A 253 14.32 -9.50 3.41
N LEU A 254 14.62 -10.12 4.55
CA LEU A 254 15.99 -10.42 4.98
C LEU A 254 16.65 -11.51 4.13
N LYS A 255 15.87 -12.41 3.53
CA LYS A 255 16.35 -13.42 2.57
C LYS A 255 16.58 -12.83 1.19
N LEU A 256 15.86 -11.75 0.87
CA LEU A 256 16.02 -11.01 -0.39
C LEU A 256 17.17 -10.01 -0.33
N ALA A 257 17.52 -9.48 0.85
CA ALA A 257 18.59 -8.51 1.05
C ALA A 257 19.97 -9.02 0.56
N ASP A 258 20.81 -8.14 0.03
CA ASP A 258 22.23 -8.47 -0.22
C ASP A 258 23.06 -8.30 1.08
N HIS A 259 22.68 -7.33 1.91
CA HIS A 259 23.28 -7.02 3.21
C HIS A 259 22.20 -6.50 4.17
N PHE A 260 22.48 -6.50 5.47
CA PHE A 260 21.60 -5.88 6.48
C PHE A 260 22.39 -5.14 7.55
N VAL A 261 21.73 -4.20 8.21
CA VAL A 261 22.28 -3.39 9.31
C VAL A 261 21.34 -3.40 10.51
N PHE A 262 21.91 -3.53 11.70
CA PHE A 262 21.17 -3.68 12.95
C PHE A 262 20.84 -2.34 13.58
N SER A 263 19.55 -2.13 13.88
CA SER A 263 19.05 -1.05 14.73
C SER A 263 18.45 -1.59 16.03
N PRO A 264 18.32 -0.73 17.08
CA PRO A 264 17.68 -1.11 18.34
C PRO A 264 16.25 -1.64 18.14
N GLY A 265 15.91 -2.74 18.83
CA GLY A 265 14.56 -3.30 18.79
C GLY A 265 13.50 -2.50 19.56
N GLY A 266 12.25 -2.96 19.46
CA GLY A 266 11.10 -2.34 20.13
C GLY A 266 10.39 -1.31 19.27
N ASP A 267 9.94 -0.22 19.90
CA ASP A 267 9.15 0.86 19.29
C ASP A 267 9.84 1.44 18.04
N ASN A 268 9.07 1.75 16.99
CA ASN A 268 9.65 2.14 15.70
C ASN A 268 10.42 3.48 15.75
N ARG A 269 10.14 4.32 16.76
CA ARG A 269 10.89 5.56 17.06
C ARG A 269 12.35 5.32 17.44
N ASN A 270 12.75 4.08 17.70
CA ASN A 270 14.14 3.69 17.96
C ASN A 270 14.89 3.23 16.69
N ASN A 271 14.18 2.94 15.60
CA ASN A 271 14.71 2.26 14.40
C ASN A 271 14.15 2.85 13.10
N TYR A 272 13.18 2.22 12.43
CA TYR A 272 12.67 2.61 11.11
C TYR A 272 12.04 4.02 11.06
N ALA A 273 11.59 4.58 12.19
CA ALA A 273 11.09 5.95 12.28
C ALA A 273 12.12 6.95 12.83
N ASN A 274 13.32 6.49 13.19
CA ASN A 274 14.41 7.34 13.66
C ASN A 274 15.26 7.83 12.47
N VAL A 275 15.11 9.11 12.12
CA VAL A 275 15.86 9.74 11.02
C VAL A 275 17.36 9.72 11.26
N GLU A 276 17.81 9.96 12.49
CA GLU A 276 19.25 9.99 12.81
C GLU A 276 19.89 8.60 12.65
N GLU A 277 19.22 7.56 13.12
CA GLU A 277 19.63 6.16 12.95
C GLU A 277 19.75 5.77 11.47
N ILE A 278 18.73 6.05 10.66
CA ILE A 278 18.73 5.77 9.21
C ILE A 278 19.88 6.50 8.52
N VAL A 279 20.06 7.78 8.83
CA VAL A 279 21.11 8.63 8.24
C VAL A 279 22.51 8.18 8.68
N ASN A 280 22.67 7.72 9.92
CA ASN A 280 23.93 7.18 10.41
C ASN A 280 24.30 5.88 9.68
N HIS A 281 23.38 4.91 9.54
CA HIS A 281 23.63 3.71 8.73
C HIS A 281 23.89 4.03 7.25
N ALA A 282 23.16 4.99 6.68
CA ALA A 282 23.36 5.42 5.29
C ALA A 282 24.77 5.99 5.05
N VAL A 283 25.29 6.80 5.98
CA VAL A 283 26.67 7.32 5.93
C VAL A 283 27.70 6.21 6.21
N GLU A 284 27.50 5.40 7.24
CA GLU A 284 28.46 4.39 7.69
C GLU A 284 28.70 3.30 6.63
N LYS A 285 27.66 2.96 5.83
CA LYS A 285 27.78 2.03 4.70
C LYS A 285 28.02 2.70 3.35
N GLY A 286 28.12 4.03 3.31
CA GLY A 286 28.36 4.80 2.08
C GLY A 286 27.30 4.58 0.99
N VAL A 287 26.01 4.57 1.38
CA VAL A 287 24.92 4.28 0.43
C VAL A 287 24.65 5.45 -0.50
N ASP A 288 24.35 5.14 -1.75
CA ASP A 288 24.01 6.13 -2.78
C ASP A 288 22.59 6.68 -2.60
N ALA A 289 21.67 5.82 -2.14
CA ALA A 289 20.27 6.16 -2.04
C ALA A 289 19.54 5.44 -0.89
N VAL A 290 18.42 6.02 -0.44
CA VAL A 290 17.53 5.48 0.60
C VAL A 290 16.09 5.43 0.12
N TRP A 291 15.42 4.29 0.31
CA TRP A 291 13.97 4.14 0.09
C TRP A 291 13.26 3.80 1.40
N ALA A 292 12.25 4.59 1.77
CA ALA A 292 11.48 4.41 3.01
C ALA A 292 10.08 3.80 2.80
N GLY A 293 9.58 3.72 1.56
CA GLY A 293 8.29 3.11 1.24
C GLY A 293 7.10 3.82 1.86
N TRP A 294 6.46 3.17 2.84
CA TRP A 294 5.32 3.70 3.59
C TRP A 294 5.43 3.37 5.08
N GLY A 295 4.76 4.20 5.90
CA GLY A 295 4.89 4.16 7.36
C GLY A 295 6.26 4.65 7.84
N HIS A 296 6.51 4.52 9.14
CA HIS A 296 7.81 4.86 9.75
C HIS A 296 8.28 6.29 9.37
N ALA A 297 9.53 6.48 8.91
CA ALA A 297 10.06 7.78 8.49
C ALA A 297 9.67 8.22 7.05
N SER A 298 8.82 7.49 6.32
CA SER A 298 8.52 7.77 4.90
C SER A 298 7.83 9.12 4.62
N GLU A 299 7.15 9.69 5.60
CA GLU A 299 6.48 11.02 5.53
C GLU A 299 7.27 12.11 6.27
N ASN A 300 8.43 11.79 6.87
CA ASN A 300 9.18 12.73 7.70
C ASN A 300 10.13 13.60 6.84
N PRO A 301 9.89 14.92 6.71
CA PRO A 301 10.69 15.80 5.85
C PRO A 301 12.15 15.95 6.28
N GLU A 302 12.49 15.64 7.53
CA GLU A 302 13.88 15.68 8.01
C GLU A 302 14.75 14.61 7.34
N LEU A 303 14.16 13.48 6.93
CA LEU A 303 14.89 12.38 6.27
C LEU A 303 15.50 12.80 4.91
N PRO A 304 14.72 13.24 3.88
CA PRO A 304 15.31 13.71 2.64
C PRO A 304 16.23 14.92 2.84
N LYS A 305 15.94 15.80 3.80
CA LYS A 305 16.77 16.96 4.14
C LYS A 305 18.17 16.54 4.63
N GLN A 306 18.24 15.61 5.58
CA GLN A 306 19.51 15.15 6.14
C GLN A 306 20.32 14.26 5.21
N LEU A 307 19.66 13.49 4.34
CA LEU A 307 20.31 12.71 3.30
C LEU A 307 20.88 13.62 2.20
N ALA A 308 20.11 14.59 1.71
CA ALA A 308 20.56 15.55 0.70
C ALA A 308 21.75 16.39 1.18
N ALA A 309 21.77 16.80 2.45
CA ALA A 309 22.91 17.51 3.08
C ALA A 309 24.21 16.68 3.12
N ARG A 310 24.14 15.37 2.85
CA ARG A 310 25.26 14.41 2.81
C ARG A 310 25.50 13.83 1.41
N GLY A 311 24.77 14.31 0.39
CA GLY A 311 24.86 13.83 -0.99
C GLY A 311 24.11 12.52 -1.29
N ILE A 312 23.34 11.99 -0.33
CA ILE A 312 22.63 10.71 -0.45
C ILE A 312 21.23 10.96 -1.05
N VAL A 313 20.83 10.16 -2.05
CA VAL A 313 19.58 10.36 -2.77
C VAL A 313 18.40 9.74 -2.01
N PHE A 314 17.42 10.54 -1.60
CA PHE A 314 16.14 10.00 -1.13
C PHE A 314 15.23 9.62 -2.31
N ILE A 315 14.68 8.41 -2.30
CA ILE A 315 13.82 7.88 -3.36
C ILE A 315 12.35 8.16 -2.98
N GLY A 316 11.95 9.42 -3.13
CA GLY A 316 10.65 9.98 -2.76
C GLY A 316 10.62 11.50 -2.97
N PRO A 317 9.57 12.22 -2.55
CA PRO A 317 9.51 13.68 -2.70
C PRO A 317 10.56 14.41 -1.84
N PRO A 318 10.96 15.63 -2.22
CA PRO A 318 11.89 16.44 -1.44
C PRO A 318 11.26 16.97 -0.15
N CYS A 319 12.10 17.39 0.80
CA CYS A 319 11.70 18.01 2.07
C CYS A 319 10.69 19.16 1.90
N SER A 320 10.84 19.99 0.86
CA SER A 320 9.93 21.11 0.57
C SER A 320 8.51 20.63 0.24
N ALA A 321 8.39 19.63 -0.64
CA ALA A 321 7.10 19.03 -1.01
C ALA A 321 6.49 18.22 0.15
N MET A 322 7.30 17.45 0.89
CA MET A 322 6.84 16.73 2.09
C MET A 322 6.26 17.67 3.16
N PHE A 323 7.01 18.71 3.54
CA PHE A 323 6.57 19.65 4.56
C PHE A 323 5.29 20.40 4.16
N SER A 324 5.17 20.75 2.89
CA SER A 324 4.01 21.51 2.38
C SER A 324 2.75 20.67 2.20
N LEU A 325 2.85 19.33 2.18
CA LEU A 325 1.73 18.43 1.84
C LEU A 325 1.38 17.38 2.88
N GLY A 326 2.34 16.91 3.69
CA GLY A 326 2.09 15.91 4.74
C GLY A 326 1.25 16.45 5.90
N ASP A 327 1.23 17.78 6.06
CA ASP A 327 0.32 18.45 6.98
C ASP A 327 -1.05 18.74 6.32
N LYS A 328 -2.13 18.43 7.03
CA LYS A 328 -3.52 18.51 6.54
C LYS A 328 -4.03 19.95 6.44
N ILE A 329 -3.52 20.86 7.27
CA ILE A 329 -3.87 22.29 7.25
C ILE A 329 -3.18 22.96 6.06
N ALA A 330 -1.87 22.77 5.94
CA ALA A 330 -1.07 23.37 4.88
C ALA A 330 -1.50 22.89 3.48
N SER A 331 -1.70 21.58 3.31
CA SER A 331 -2.18 21.01 2.05
C SER A 331 -3.59 21.50 1.66
N THR A 332 -4.49 21.69 2.63
CA THR A 332 -5.83 22.23 2.37
C THR A 332 -5.79 23.71 1.96
N ILE A 333 -4.90 24.52 2.55
CA ILE A 333 -4.66 25.92 2.11
C ILE A 333 -4.12 25.95 0.66
N ILE A 334 -3.22 25.03 0.31
CA ILE A 334 -2.70 24.87 -1.06
C ILE A 334 -3.82 24.47 -2.04
N ALA A 335 -4.72 23.56 -1.66
CA ALA A 335 -5.89 23.20 -2.47
C ALA A 335 -6.84 24.39 -2.69
N GLN A 336 -7.18 25.14 -1.63
CA GLN A 336 -8.01 26.36 -1.72
C GLN A 336 -7.37 27.45 -2.60
N THR A 337 -6.05 27.55 -2.60
CA THR A 337 -5.30 28.50 -3.45
C THR A 337 -5.45 28.18 -4.94
N LEU A 338 -5.63 26.90 -5.29
CA LEU A 338 -5.80 26.40 -6.66
C LEU A 338 -7.28 26.30 -7.10
N ASP A 339 -8.22 26.85 -6.33
CA ASP A 339 -9.68 26.72 -6.51
C ASP A 339 -10.21 25.27 -6.49
N ILE A 340 -9.43 24.35 -5.91
CA ILE A 340 -9.81 22.94 -5.75
C ILE A 340 -10.80 22.84 -4.59
N PRO A 341 -11.95 22.14 -4.74
CA PRO A 341 -12.95 22.06 -3.67
C PRO A 341 -12.41 21.44 -2.38
N THR A 342 -12.74 22.05 -1.24
CA THR A 342 -12.43 21.55 0.11
C THR A 342 -13.69 21.51 0.96
N ILE A 343 -13.72 20.62 1.96
CA ILE A 343 -14.82 20.54 2.95
C ILE A 343 -14.83 21.82 3.81
N GLU A 344 -15.99 22.28 4.30
CA GLU A 344 -16.06 23.44 5.19
C GLU A 344 -15.27 23.19 6.51
N TRP A 345 -14.34 24.09 6.83
CA TRP A 345 -13.33 23.90 7.89
C TRP A 345 -12.84 25.22 8.50
N SER A 346 -12.08 25.16 9.60
CA SER A 346 -11.59 26.34 10.34
C SER A 346 -10.60 27.22 9.56
N GLY A 347 -10.04 26.74 8.45
CA GLY A 347 -9.28 27.54 7.49
C GLY A 347 -10.05 27.91 6.21
N SER A 348 -11.39 27.80 6.20
CA SER A 348 -12.19 28.00 5.00
C SER A 348 -12.04 29.40 4.40
N GLY A 349 -11.49 29.47 3.19
CA GLY A 349 -11.23 30.71 2.44
C GLY A 349 -9.79 31.21 2.50
N LEU A 350 -8.93 30.65 3.35
CA LEU A 350 -7.51 30.98 3.39
C LEU A 350 -6.80 30.54 2.10
N ARG A 351 -6.00 31.45 1.53
CA ARG A 351 -5.23 31.25 0.29
C ARG A 351 -3.86 31.88 0.41
N LEU A 352 -2.91 31.37 -0.37
CA LEU A 352 -1.59 31.95 -0.53
C LEU A 352 -1.63 33.02 -1.62
N ASP A 353 -0.93 34.13 -1.42
CA ASP A 353 -0.67 35.07 -2.50
C ASP A 353 0.45 34.50 -3.39
N LEU A 354 0.13 34.26 -4.65
CA LEU A 354 1.08 33.74 -5.64
C LEU A 354 1.65 34.84 -6.55
N SER A 355 1.30 36.12 -6.33
CA SER A 355 1.65 37.23 -7.23
C SER A 355 3.15 37.61 -7.21
N GLU A 356 3.83 37.41 -6.08
CA GLU A 356 5.29 37.63 -5.96
C GLU A 356 6.14 36.37 -6.23
N ARG A 357 5.51 35.21 -6.44
CA ARG A 357 6.20 33.92 -6.63
C ARG A 357 7.06 33.93 -7.90
N LYS A 358 8.33 33.55 -7.79
CA LYS A 358 9.20 33.34 -8.95
C LYS A 358 8.97 31.97 -9.58
N GLU A 359 9.19 31.89 -10.89
CA GLU A 359 9.23 30.63 -11.63
C GLU A 359 10.31 29.71 -11.04
N GLY A 360 9.95 28.47 -10.72
CA GLY A 360 10.80 27.51 -9.99
C GLY A 360 10.86 27.66 -8.45
N GLU A 361 10.17 28.62 -7.84
CA GLU A 361 10.15 28.80 -6.37
C GLU A 361 9.13 27.86 -5.71
N HIS A 362 9.57 27.03 -4.75
CA HIS A 362 8.68 26.11 -4.03
C HIS A 362 7.70 26.87 -3.14
N VAL A 363 6.43 26.44 -3.13
CA VAL A 363 5.38 27.06 -2.32
C VAL A 363 5.27 26.40 -0.95
N THR A 364 5.56 27.16 0.11
CA THR A 364 5.29 26.82 1.51
C THR A 364 4.22 27.74 2.10
N VAL A 365 3.39 27.22 3.00
CA VAL A 365 2.43 28.01 3.78
C VAL A 365 3.17 28.81 4.86
N THR A 366 2.81 30.08 5.05
CA THR A 366 3.38 30.92 6.12
C THR A 366 2.78 30.56 7.47
N GLN A 367 3.55 30.73 8.56
CA GLN A 367 3.05 30.44 9.91
C GLN A 367 1.79 31.24 10.22
N ASP A 368 1.74 32.52 9.85
CA ASP A 368 0.57 33.39 10.00
C ASP A 368 -0.70 32.81 9.35
N LEU A 369 -0.61 32.18 8.17
CA LEU A 369 -1.75 31.55 7.49
C LEU A 369 -2.08 30.17 8.07
N PHE A 370 -1.07 29.45 8.56
CA PHE A 370 -1.25 28.19 9.26
C PHE A 370 -2.01 28.40 10.58
N ASP A 371 -1.54 29.33 11.42
CA ASP A 371 -2.12 29.65 12.72
C ASP A 371 -3.57 30.13 12.58
N GLN A 372 -3.88 30.95 11.56
CA GLN A 372 -5.24 31.39 11.23
C GLN A 372 -6.23 30.24 10.93
N ALA A 373 -5.75 29.06 10.52
CA ALA A 373 -6.60 27.89 10.28
C ALA A 373 -6.79 27.00 11.52
N THR A 374 -5.99 27.23 12.56
CA THR A 374 -5.98 26.44 13.80
C THR A 374 -6.91 27.01 14.85
N VAL A 375 -7.21 26.21 15.88
CA VAL A 375 -7.98 26.62 17.05
C VAL A 375 -7.24 26.19 18.32
N SER A 376 -6.80 27.16 19.12
CA SER A 376 -5.95 26.92 20.29
C SER A 376 -6.74 26.37 21.47
N ASP A 377 -7.99 26.82 21.60
CA ASP A 377 -8.89 26.47 22.68
C ASP A 377 -10.35 26.29 22.21
N LEU A 378 -11.19 25.87 23.16
CA LEU A 378 -12.61 25.58 22.93
C LEU A 378 -13.44 26.81 22.53
N PHE A 379 -13.06 28.03 22.93
CA PHE A 379 -13.74 29.26 22.57
C PHE A 379 -13.40 29.69 21.14
N GLU A 380 -12.12 29.59 20.75
CA GLU A 380 -11.73 29.73 19.34
C GLU A 380 -12.41 28.68 18.46
N GLY A 381 -12.45 27.44 18.95
CA GLY A 381 -13.17 26.33 18.33
C GLY A 381 -14.64 26.67 18.05
N LEU A 382 -15.38 27.16 19.06
CA LEU A 382 -16.78 27.57 18.90
C LEU A 382 -16.94 28.78 17.95
N ARG A 383 -16.04 29.77 18.00
CA ARG A 383 -16.04 30.92 17.07
C ARG A 383 -15.91 30.45 15.61
N ALA A 384 -14.99 29.54 15.34
CA ALA A 384 -14.76 29.00 14.00
C ALA A 384 -15.99 28.26 13.43
N LEU A 385 -16.83 27.64 14.28
CA LEU A 385 -18.08 27.01 13.82
C LEU A 385 -19.08 28.03 13.27
N GLU A 386 -19.21 29.18 13.92
CA GLU A 386 -20.13 30.25 13.50
C GLU A 386 -19.57 31.00 12.27
N GLU A 387 -18.29 31.36 12.31
CA GLU A 387 -17.61 32.14 11.27
C GLU A 387 -17.56 31.41 9.92
N HIS A 388 -17.10 30.15 9.93
CA HIS A 388 -16.99 29.31 8.72
C HIS A 388 -18.23 28.43 8.48
N LYS A 389 -19.29 28.59 9.29
CA LYS A 389 -20.61 27.90 9.18
C LYS A 389 -20.51 26.38 9.20
N ILE A 390 -19.62 25.85 10.04
CA ILE A 390 -19.35 24.41 10.17
C ILE A 390 -20.48 23.75 10.97
N GLY A 391 -21.46 23.20 10.25
CA GLY A 391 -22.58 22.47 10.83
C GLY A 391 -22.19 21.11 11.41
N TYR A 392 -23.01 20.61 12.35
CA TYR A 392 -22.92 19.24 12.86
C TYR A 392 -23.55 18.23 11.88
N PRO A 393 -23.06 16.98 11.80
CA PRO A 393 -21.90 16.46 12.52
C PRO A 393 -20.57 17.02 11.98
N LEU A 394 -19.57 17.09 12.85
CA LEU A 394 -18.23 17.61 12.54
C LEU A 394 -17.11 16.69 13.04
N MET A 395 -15.89 16.97 12.60
CA MET A 395 -14.65 16.31 12.98
C MET A 395 -13.69 17.32 13.60
N ILE A 396 -13.17 17.00 14.79
CA ILE A 396 -11.98 17.63 15.36
C ILE A 396 -10.78 16.80 14.91
N LYS A 397 -9.69 17.45 14.48
CA LYS A 397 -8.43 16.79 14.08
C LYS A 397 -7.22 17.55 14.64
N ALA A 398 -6.32 16.85 15.31
CA ALA A 398 -4.93 17.29 15.49
C ALA A 398 -4.15 17.03 14.18
N SER A 399 -3.31 17.97 13.76
CA SER A 399 -2.62 17.87 12.46
C SER A 399 -1.53 16.79 12.44
N GLU A 400 -0.79 16.63 13.55
CA GLU A 400 0.25 15.58 13.71
C GLU A 400 -0.35 14.23 14.19
N GLY A 401 -1.68 14.08 14.09
CA GLY A 401 -2.45 12.92 14.53
C GLY A 401 -2.25 11.66 13.67
N GLY A 402 -1.13 10.97 13.85
CA GLY A 402 -0.81 9.73 13.14
C GLY A 402 -1.75 8.56 13.46
N GLY A 403 -2.17 7.81 12.43
CA GLY A 403 -2.90 6.55 12.59
C GLY A 403 -4.31 6.67 13.20
N GLY A 404 -4.98 7.80 13.01
CA GLY A 404 -6.32 8.06 13.54
C GLY A 404 -6.36 8.65 14.95
N LYS A 405 -5.20 8.82 15.60
CA LYS A 405 -5.08 9.53 16.89
C LYS A 405 -5.40 11.01 16.75
N GLY A 406 -5.98 11.61 17.79
CA GLY A 406 -6.33 13.03 17.77
C GLY A 406 -7.48 13.37 16.81
N ILE A 407 -8.25 12.36 16.36
CA ILE A 407 -9.42 12.54 15.52
C ILE A 407 -10.67 12.18 16.32
N ARG A 408 -11.70 13.06 16.34
CA ARG A 408 -12.99 12.80 17.00
C ARG A 408 -14.17 13.32 16.19
N LYS A 409 -15.23 12.51 16.09
CA LYS A 409 -16.52 12.91 15.48
C LYS A 409 -17.46 13.45 16.55
N CYS A 410 -18.00 14.64 16.32
CA CYS A 410 -18.94 15.30 17.22
C CYS A 410 -20.29 15.47 16.50
N LYS A 411 -21.38 15.00 17.11
CA LYS A 411 -22.75 15.09 16.55
C LYS A 411 -23.50 16.35 17.04
N ASN A 412 -23.00 17.00 18.09
CA ASN A 412 -23.58 18.17 18.72
C ASN A 412 -22.52 18.93 19.55
N GLU A 413 -22.92 20.05 20.16
CA GLU A 413 -22.05 20.94 20.93
C GLU A 413 -21.53 20.34 22.26
N ALA A 414 -22.27 19.42 22.89
CA ALA A 414 -21.77 18.73 24.09
C ALA A 414 -20.67 17.73 23.71
N ASP A 415 -20.88 16.94 22.65
CA ASP A 415 -19.83 16.08 22.08
C ASP A 415 -18.58 16.91 21.75
N PHE A 416 -18.73 18.10 21.16
CA PHE A 416 -17.61 18.97 20.78
C PHE A 416 -16.80 19.41 22.01
N LYS A 417 -17.46 19.88 23.07
CA LYS A 417 -16.80 20.32 24.31
C LYS A 417 -16.02 19.23 25.00
N GLU A 418 -16.52 17.99 25.01
CA GLU A 418 -15.79 16.85 25.57
C GLU A 418 -14.64 16.42 24.66
N ASN A 419 -14.91 16.20 23.37
CA ASN A 419 -13.93 15.66 22.42
C ASN A 419 -12.76 16.60 22.16
N PHE A 420 -12.94 17.93 22.25
CA PHE A 420 -11.84 18.88 22.08
C PHE A 420 -10.75 18.66 23.13
N VAL A 421 -11.15 18.50 24.40
CA VAL A 421 -10.23 18.19 25.51
C VAL A 421 -9.62 16.80 25.35
N GLN A 422 -10.37 15.81 24.85
CA GLN A 422 -9.80 14.50 24.51
C GLN A 422 -8.69 14.59 23.44
N VAL A 423 -8.89 15.38 22.37
CA VAL A 423 -7.88 15.55 21.30
C VAL A 423 -6.63 16.25 21.83
N GLN A 424 -6.78 17.34 22.60
CA GLN A 424 -5.66 18.02 23.26
C GLN A 424 -4.88 17.10 24.22
N THR A 425 -5.55 16.14 24.86
CA THR A 425 -4.92 15.18 25.77
C THR A 425 -4.25 14.02 25.03
N GLU A 426 -4.80 13.60 23.88
CA GLU A 426 -4.26 12.50 23.07
C GLU A 426 -3.04 12.90 22.24
N VAL A 427 -2.99 14.15 21.74
CA VAL A 427 -1.85 14.69 20.96
C VAL A 427 -1.42 16.06 21.53
N PRO A 428 -0.77 16.09 22.70
CA PRO A 428 -0.47 17.35 23.40
C PRO A 428 0.47 18.26 22.61
N GLY A 429 0.08 19.54 22.49
CA GLY A 429 0.85 20.57 21.78
C GLY A 429 0.63 20.61 20.27
N SER A 430 -0.10 19.65 19.69
CA SER A 430 -0.34 19.60 18.26
C SER A 430 -1.38 20.63 17.80
N PRO A 431 -1.21 21.30 16.65
CA PRO A 431 -2.21 22.20 16.09
C PRO A 431 -3.53 21.47 15.81
N ILE A 432 -4.64 22.02 16.29
CA ILE A 432 -5.99 21.47 16.07
C ILE A 432 -6.71 22.29 15.01
N PHE A 433 -7.40 21.61 14.09
CA PHE A 433 -8.36 22.20 13.18
C PHE A 433 -9.72 21.47 13.25
N ILE A 434 -10.76 22.13 12.77
CA ILE A 434 -12.13 21.59 12.76
C ILE A 434 -12.63 21.55 11.32
N MET A 435 -13.29 20.48 10.93
CA MET A 435 -13.95 20.36 9.63
C MET A 435 -15.31 19.67 9.74
N LYS A 436 -16.23 19.98 8.83
CA LYS A 436 -17.54 19.31 8.73
C LYS A 436 -17.36 17.81 8.48
N CYS A 437 -18.22 16.97 9.08
CA CYS A 437 -18.20 15.53 8.86
C CYS A 437 -19.11 15.21 7.69
N VAL A 438 -18.52 14.95 6.52
CA VAL A 438 -19.27 14.46 5.36
C VAL A 438 -19.61 12.98 5.61
N GLU A 439 -20.89 12.65 5.56
CA GLU A 439 -21.40 11.27 5.69
C GLU A 439 -21.75 10.69 4.32
N ASN A 440 -21.79 9.36 4.20
CA ASN A 440 -22.07 8.61 2.96
C ASN A 440 -21.12 8.91 1.78
N ALA A 441 -19.98 9.56 2.03
CA ALA A 441 -18.95 9.80 1.03
C ALA A 441 -18.20 8.52 0.64
N ARG A 442 -17.65 8.55 -0.57
CA ARG A 442 -16.64 7.63 -1.09
C ARG A 442 -15.25 8.22 -0.87
N HIS A 443 -14.30 7.40 -0.46
CA HIS A 443 -12.89 7.75 -0.41
C HIS A 443 -12.26 7.38 -1.76
N ILE A 444 -11.97 8.39 -2.59
CA ILE A 444 -11.40 8.22 -3.94
C ILE A 444 -10.01 8.83 -3.99
N GLU A 445 -9.09 8.14 -4.65
CA GLU A 445 -7.68 8.51 -4.73
C GLU A 445 -7.24 8.74 -6.17
N VAL A 446 -6.24 9.60 -6.36
CA VAL A 446 -5.47 9.73 -7.61
C VAL A 446 -4.02 9.32 -7.33
N GLN A 447 -3.52 8.31 -8.04
CA GLN A 447 -2.09 8.04 -8.05
C GLN A 447 -1.38 9.11 -8.86
N LEU A 448 -0.35 9.75 -8.28
CA LEU A 448 0.52 10.68 -8.98
C LEU A 448 1.92 10.11 -9.15
N ILE A 449 2.57 10.51 -10.24
CA ILE A 449 4.01 10.30 -10.51
C ILE A 449 4.57 11.61 -11.06
N ALA A 450 5.66 12.12 -10.49
CA ALA A 450 6.28 13.40 -10.85
C ALA A 450 7.80 13.31 -11.03
N ASP A 451 8.36 14.10 -11.95
CA ASP A 451 9.81 14.25 -12.13
C ASP A 451 10.34 15.66 -11.77
N ARG A 452 11.68 15.77 -11.76
CA ARG A 452 12.44 17.01 -11.55
C ARG A 452 12.51 17.95 -12.76
N TYR A 453 11.55 17.83 -13.67
CA TYR A 453 11.37 18.67 -14.85
C TYR A 453 9.94 19.22 -14.89
N GLU A 454 9.23 19.17 -13.76
CA GLU A 454 7.85 19.63 -13.55
C GLU A 454 6.80 18.85 -14.38
N ASN A 455 7.19 17.70 -14.94
CA ASN A 455 6.23 16.76 -15.48
C ASN A 455 5.57 16.00 -14.32
N VAL A 456 4.25 16.08 -14.25
CA VAL A 456 3.42 15.35 -13.30
C VAL A 456 2.32 14.67 -14.10
N ILE A 457 2.14 13.37 -13.89
CA ILE A 457 1.08 12.58 -14.50
C ILE A 457 0.19 11.94 -13.42
N PRO A 458 -1.13 11.84 -13.67
CA PRO A 458 -2.02 10.99 -12.92
C PRO A 458 -2.08 9.59 -13.55
N VAL A 459 -2.14 8.55 -12.73
CA VAL A 459 -2.16 7.15 -13.19
C VAL A 459 -3.41 6.45 -12.66
N PHE A 460 -4.56 6.80 -13.26
CA PHE A 460 -5.89 6.35 -12.83
C PHE A 460 -6.21 6.69 -11.36
N THR A 461 -7.31 6.12 -10.88
CA THR A 461 -7.86 6.35 -9.53
C THR A 461 -8.06 5.05 -8.76
N ARG A 462 -8.28 5.14 -7.45
CA ARG A 462 -8.72 4.02 -6.60
C ARG A 462 -9.95 4.42 -5.78
N ASP A 463 -10.90 3.50 -5.54
CA ASP A 463 -11.94 3.62 -4.51
C ASP A 463 -11.51 2.76 -3.32
N CYS A 464 -11.22 3.42 -2.21
CA CYS A 464 -10.77 2.81 -0.97
C CYS A 464 -11.77 3.08 0.17
N SER A 465 -13.06 3.16 -0.17
CA SER A 465 -14.15 3.46 0.77
C SER A 465 -14.43 2.34 1.79
N ILE A 466 -13.99 1.11 1.52
CA ILE A 466 -14.21 -0.04 2.41
C ILE A 466 -13.16 -0.02 3.52
N GLN A 467 -13.44 0.82 4.52
CA GLN A 467 -12.57 1.06 5.67
C GLN A 467 -13.20 0.59 6.98
N ARG A 468 -12.37 0.07 7.89
CA ARG A 468 -12.77 -0.36 9.24
C ARG A 468 -11.98 0.44 10.26
N ARG A 469 -12.65 1.27 11.07
CA ARG A 469 -12.00 2.18 12.05
C ARG A 469 -10.89 3.05 11.40
N CYS A 470 -11.17 3.61 10.22
CA CYS A 470 -10.22 4.40 9.41
C CYS A 470 -9.00 3.62 8.84
N GLN A 471 -8.97 2.29 8.96
CA GLN A 471 -8.02 1.44 8.25
C GLN A 471 -8.64 0.95 6.94
N LYS A 472 -7.99 1.18 5.80
CA LYS A 472 -8.36 0.61 4.48
C LYS A 472 -8.19 -0.91 4.49
N ILE A 473 -9.15 -1.65 3.92
CA ILE A 473 -9.25 -3.13 3.94
C ILE A 473 -9.50 -3.74 2.55
N ILE A 474 -10.32 -3.08 1.71
CA ILE A 474 -10.56 -3.48 0.31
C ILE A 474 -10.45 -2.22 -0.55
N GLU A 475 -9.70 -2.34 -1.64
CA GLU A 475 -9.32 -1.25 -2.53
C GLU A 475 -9.60 -1.63 -3.99
N GLU A 476 -10.39 -0.81 -4.71
CA GLU A 476 -10.77 -1.05 -6.11
C GLU A 476 -10.10 -0.04 -7.07
N ALA A 477 -9.69 -0.46 -8.27
CA ALA A 477 -9.16 0.41 -9.31
C ALA A 477 -9.73 0.07 -10.70
N PRO A 478 -10.23 1.04 -11.51
CA PRO A 478 -10.39 2.45 -11.19
C PRO A 478 -11.54 2.68 -10.20
N ALA A 479 -11.69 3.90 -9.68
CA ALA A 479 -12.79 4.28 -8.79
C ALA A 479 -14.16 4.31 -9.53
N SER A 480 -14.72 3.13 -9.79
CA SER A 480 -15.79 2.92 -10.79
C SER A 480 -17.16 3.54 -10.44
N ILE A 481 -17.32 4.05 -9.21
CA ILE A 481 -18.52 4.73 -8.71
C ILE A 481 -18.70 6.16 -9.24
N ALA A 482 -17.61 6.84 -9.62
CA ALA A 482 -17.66 8.23 -10.10
C ALA A 482 -17.73 8.31 -11.64
N PRO A 483 -18.43 9.31 -12.21
CA PRO A 483 -18.40 9.57 -13.65
C PRO A 483 -16.97 9.81 -14.16
N LYS A 484 -16.62 9.32 -15.35
CA LYS A 484 -15.30 9.51 -15.97
C LYS A 484 -14.88 10.98 -16.01
N GLU A 485 -15.82 11.89 -16.28
CA GLU A 485 -15.53 13.33 -16.32
C GLU A 485 -15.21 13.88 -14.93
N THR A 486 -15.78 13.33 -13.87
CA THR A 486 -15.45 13.68 -12.48
C THR A 486 -14.08 13.10 -12.08
N LEU A 487 -13.77 11.88 -12.54
CA LEU A 487 -12.42 11.30 -12.42
C LEU A 487 -11.37 12.09 -13.21
N ARG A 488 -11.72 12.68 -14.37
CA ARG A 488 -10.84 13.60 -15.11
C ARG A 488 -10.56 14.85 -14.27
N ARG A 489 -11.59 15.54 -13.76
CA ARG A 489 -11.41 16.74 -12.92
C ARG A 489 -10.56 16.47 -11.66
N MET A 490 -10.81 15.36 -10.95
CA MET A 490 -9.97 14.92 -9.83
C MET A 490 -8.50 14.73 -10.22
N GLN A 491 -8.23 14.08 -11.36
CA GLN A 491 -6.87 13.84 -11.83
C GLN A 491 -6.17 15.14 -12.27
N GLU A 492 -6.88 16.07 -12.91
CA GLU A 492 -6.37 17.40 -13.26
C GLU A 492 -6.05 18.24 -12.01
N ASP A 493 -6.93 18.24 -11.00
CA ASP A 493 -6.73 18.93 -9.73
C ASP A 493 -5.52 18.37 -8.96
N ALA A 494 -5.37 17.05 -8.90
CA ALA A 494 -4.23 16.39 -8.28
C ALA A 494 -2.90 16.78 -8.96
N VAL A 495 -2.88 16.88 -10.30
CA VAL A 495 -1.72 17.38 -11.07
C VAL A 495 -1.40 18.84 -10.73
N LYS A 496 -2.40 19.72 -10.56
CA LYS A 496 -2.18 21.13 -10.17
C LYS A 496 -1.46 21.24 -8.82
N ILE A 497 -1.91 20.48 -7.81
CA ILE A 497 -1.30 20.49 -6.45
C ILE A 497 0.17 20.09 -6.52
N ALA A 498 0.47 18.94 -7.13
CA ALA A 498 1.83 18.41 -7.20
C ALA A 498 2.78 19.28 -8.04
N LYS A 499 2.27 19.99 -9.07
CA LYS A 499 3.05 21.00 -9.79
C LYS A 499 3.33 22.24 -8.94
N LEU A 500 2.35 22.75 -8.18
CA LEU A 500 2.53 23.98 -7.40
C LEU A 500 3.62 23.85 -6.33
N VAL A 501 3.73 22.68 -5.68
CA VAL A 501 4.76 22.43 -4.65
C VAL A 501 6.11 21.96 -5.21
N GLY A 502 6.21 21.60 -6.49
CA GLY A 502 7.39 20.93 -7.06
C GLY A 502 7.60 19.51 -6.50
N TYR A 503 6.60 18.65 -6.61
CA TYR A 503 6.65 17.25 -6.16
C TYR A 503 7.61 16.42 -7.02
N GLU A 504 8.24 15.39 -6.44
CA GLU A 504 9.10 14.42 -7.14
C GLU A 504 8.71 13.00 -6.70
N SER A 505 8.90 11.98 -7.54
CA SER A 505 8.57 10.57 -7.27
C SER A 505 7.05 10.30 -7.24
N ALA A 506 6.64 9.18 -6.61
CA ALA A 506 5.24 8.77 -6.48
C ALA A 506 4.55 9.42 -5.27
N GLY A 507 3.25 9.70 -5.39
CA GLY A 507 2.39 10.24 -4.33
C GLY A 507 0.92 9.87 -4.53
N THR A 508 0.04 10.20 -3.59
CA THR A 508 -1.41 10.02 -3.78
C THR A 508 -2.19 11.19 -3.20
N VAL A 509 -3.08 11.77 -4.02
CA VAL A 509 -4.09 12.73 -3.56
C VAL A 509 -5.35 11.96 -3.17
N GLU A 510 -5.88 12.22 -1.98
CA GLU A 510 -7.11 11.61 -1.47
C GLU A 510 -8.27 12.62 -1.52
N TYR A 511 -9.45 12.15 -1.91
CA TYR A 511 -10.68 12.93 -2.09
C TYR A 511 -11.86 12.25 -1.38
N MET A 512 -12.75 13.06 -0.80
CA MET A 512 -14.10 12.65 -0.40
C MET A 512 -15.08 12.98 -1.54
N TYR A 513 -15.73 11.96 -2.11
CA TYR A 513 -16.70 12.09 -3.20
C TYR A 513 -18.13 11.78 -2.72
N LEU A 514 -19.12 12.59 -3.12
CA LEU A 514 -20.55 12.43 -2.84
C LEU A 514 -21.29 11.99 -4.11
N PRO A 515 -21.64 10.68 -4.25
CA PRO A 515 -22.25 10.17 -5.48
C PRO A 515 -23.63 10.76 -5.80
N GLU A 516 -24.37 11.24 -4.79
CA GLU A 516 -25.69 11.84 -4.97
C GLU A 516 -25.63 13.28 -5.52
N GLU A 517 -24.48 13.97 -5.37
CA GLU A 517 -24.29 15.36 -5.79
C GLU A 517 -23.28 15.56 -6.94
N ASP A 518 -22.57 14.50 -7.36
CA ASP A 518 -21.37 14.54 -8.24
C ASP A 518 -20.29 15.54 -7.78
N LYS A 519 -20.19 15.74 -6.46
CA LYS A 519 -19.20 16.62 -5.83
C LYS A 519 -18.06 15.83 -5.24
N TYR A 520 -16.85 16.34 -5.34
CA TYR A 520 -15.71 15.87 -4.57
C TYR A 520 -15.07 17.02 -3.80
N PHE A 521 -14.30 16.67 -2.77
CA PHE A 521 -13.53 17.58 -1.95
C PHE A 521 -12.17 16.97 -1.63
N PHE A 522 -11.11 17.74 -1.72
CA PHE A 522 -9.76 17.35 -1.31
C PHE A 522 -9.72 16.99 0.18
N LEU A 523 -8.96 15.93 0.52
CA LEU A 523 -8.76 15.46 1.89
C LEU A 523 -7.32 15.67 2.36
N GLU A 524 -6.34 15.15 1.61
CA GLU A 524 -4.89 15.31 1.83
C GLU A 524 -4.08 14.80 0.62
N LEU A 525 -2.77 15.05 0.59
CA LEU A 525 -1.83 14.43 -0.35
C LEU A 525 -0.76 13.66 0.43
N ASN A 526 -0.87 12.33 0.44
CA ASN A 526 0.10 11.45 1.09
C ASN A 526 1.45 11.48 0.32
N PRO A 527 2.54 11.99 0.91
CA PRO A 527 3.78 12.30 0.19
C PRO A 527 4.71 11.07 0.06
N ARG A 528 4.13 9.92 -0.32
CA ARG A 528 4.81 8.62 -0.40
C ARG A 528 4.10 7.66 -1.35
N LEU A 529 4.69 6.49 -1.56
CA LEU A 529 3.97 5.34 -2.12
C LEU A 529 2.93 4.82 -1.11
N GLN A 530 1.81 4.29 -1.59
CA GLN A 530 0.80 3.63 -0.74
C GLN A 530 0.92 2.10 -0.86
N VAL A 531 0.39 1.31 0.09
CA VAL A 531 0.53 -0.16 0.05
C VAL A 531 -0.31 -0.76 -1.09
N GLU A 532 -1.46 -0.15 -1.34
CA GLU A 532 -2.46 -0.40 -2.37
C GLU A 532 -2.02 0.00 -3.80
N HIS A 533 -0.78 0.47 -4.00
CA HIS A 533 -0.22 0.79 -5.32
C HIS A 533 -0.28 -0.34 -6.37
N PRO A 534 -0.25 -1.65 -6.03
CA PRO A 534 -0.34 -2.73 -7.02
C PRO A 534 -1.64 -2.73 -7.83
N CYS A 535 -2.72 -2.18 -7.28
CA CYS A 535 -3.97 -1.98 -8.02
C CYS A 535 -3.73 -1.09 -9.25
N THR A 536 -2.97 -0.01 -9.06
CA THR A 536 -2.55 0.90 -10.13
C THR A 536 -1.48 0.26 -11.03
N GLU A 537 -0.50 -0.48 -10.48
CA GLU A 537 0.50 -1.20 -11.28
C GLU A 537 -0.14 -2.15 -12.29
N MET A 538 -1.13 -2.95 -11.85
CA MET A 538 -1.83 -3.88 -12.71
C MET A 538 -2.75 -3.18 -13.72
N LEU A 539 -3.42 -2.10 -13.32
CA LEU A 539 -4.34 -1.36 -14.20
C LEU A 539 -3.60 -0.60 -15.32
N ALA A 540 -2.43 -0.04 -15.02
CA ALA A 540 -1.60 0.70 -15.98
C ALA A 540 -0.49 -0.14 -16.64
N SER A 541 -0.26 -1.38 -16.18
CA SER A 541 0.85 -2.25 -16.58
C SER A 541 2.25 -1.63 -16.38
N ILE A 542 2.45 -0.96 -15.25
CA ILE A 542 3.70 -0.27 -14.87
C ILE A 542 4.30 -0.81 -13.56
N ASN A 543 5.59 -0.56 -13.33
CA ASN A 543 6.29 -0.88 -12.09
C ASN A 543 6.64 0.41 -11.32
N ILE A 544 5.86 0.75 -10.29
CA ILE A 544 5.97 2.06 -9.63
C ILE A 544 7.29 2.21 -8.84
N PRO A 545 7.76 1.23 -8.03
CA PRO A 545 9.07 1.34 -7.37
C PRO A 545 10.23 1.49 -8.36
N ALA A 546 10.18 0.84 -9.53
CA ALA A 546 11.17 1.04 -10.59
C ALA A 546 11.10 2.43 -11.24
N ILE A 547 9.90 3.00 -11.37
CA ILE A 547 9.71 4.38 -11.84
C ILE A 547 10.26 5.37 -10.81
N GLN A 548 9.98 5.19 -9.51
CA GLN A 548 10.56 6.00 -8.44
C GLN A 548 12.10 5.98 -8.50
N MET A 549 12.70 4.80 -8.71
CA MET A 549 14.15 4.63 -8.80
C MET A 549 14.76 5.36 -10.02
N GLN A 550 14.09 5.35 -11.17
CA GLN A 550 14.53 6.07 -12.36
C GLN A 550 14.41 7.60 -12.21
N ILE A 551 13.34 8.08 -11.57
CA ILE A 551 13.18 9.50 -11.21
C ILE A 551 14.26 9.91 -10.19
N ALA A 552 14.56 9.05 -9.21
CA ALA A 552 15.66 9.25 -8.26
C ALA A 552 17.02 9.32 -8.98
N MET A 553 17.26 8.54 -10.04
CA MET A 553 18.44 8.68 -10.90
C MET A 553 18.46 9.96 -11.76
N GLY A 554 17.33 10.67 -11.84
CA GLY A 554 17.17 11.94 -12.54
C GLY A 554 16.54 11.84 -13.93
N LEU A 555 15.97 10.69 -14.32
CA LEU A 555 15.29 10.54 -15.61
C LEU A 555 13.97 11.34 -15.64
N PRO A 556 13.69 12.06 -16.75
CA PRO A 556 12.37 12.64 -16.98
C PRO A 556 11.34 11.55 -17.38
N LEU A 557 10.07 11.77 -17.08
CA LEU A 557 8.98 10.81 -17.30
C LEU A 557 8.89 10.33 -18.76
N ASN A 558 9.13 11.23 -19.72
CA ASN A 558 9.09 10.91 -21.15
C ASN A 558 10.24 10.00 -21.63
N ARG A 559 11.20 9.64 -20.76
CA ARG A 559 12.28 8.68 -21.04
C ARG A 559 12.12 7.35 -20.29
N ILE A 560 11.14 7.22 -19.40
CA ILE A 560 10.91 6.00 -18.61
C ILE A 560 10.02 5.05 -19.41
N THR A 561 10.52 3.85 -19.73
CA THR A 561 9.86 2.88 -20.61
C THR A 561 8.41 2.59 -20.23
N ASP A 562 8.13 2.30 -18.96
CA ASP A 562 6.78 1.97 -18.47
C ASP A 562 5.79 3.13 -18.70
N ILE A 563 6.21 4.37 -18.47
CA ILE A 563 5.39 5.57 -18.71
C ILE A 563 5.15 5.78 -20.21
N ARG A 564 6.16 5.53 -21.05
CA ARG A 564 6.01 5.62 -22.50
C ARG A 564 5.00 4.58 -23.01
N LEU A 565 5.08 3.33 -22.55
CA LEU A 565 4.16 2.27 -22.92
C LEU A 565 2.73 2.50 -22.39
N PHE A 566 2.57 3.08 -21.19
CA PHE A 566 1.28 3.50 -20.64
C PHE A 566 0.54 4.50 -21.54
N TYR A 567 1.27 5.44 -22.17
CA TYR A 567 0.72 6.37 -23.18
C TYR A 567 0.74 5.81 -24.62
N GLY A 568 1.00 4.52 -24.83
CA GLY A 568 1.05 3.89 -26.15
C GLY A 568 2.21 4.37 -27.05
N LEU A 569 3.22 5.02 -26.46
CA LEU A 569 4.38 5.55 -27.17
C LEU A 569 5.45 4.47 -27.39
N ASP A 570 6.31 4.69 -28.39
CA ASP A 570 7.48 3.84 -28.64
C ASP A 570 8.38 3.71 -27.40
N ARG A 571 8.88 2.50 -27.14
CA ARG A 571 9.61 2.09 -25.93
C ARG A 571 10.92 2.86 -25.65
N TYR A 572 11.62 3.28 -26.71
CA TYR A 572 12.94 3.93 -26.64
C TYR A 572 12.98 5.31 -27.30
N GLY A 573 11.89 5.73 -27.94
CA GLY A 573 11.72 7.04 -28.55
C GLY A 573 11.95 8.20 -27.57
N THR A 574 12.18 9.38 -28.13
CA THR A 574 12.55 10.59 -27.37
C THR A 574 11.43 11.64 -27.34
N THR A 575 10.23 11.28 -27.80
CA THR A 575 9.09 12.20 -27.89
C THR A 575 8.70 12.73 -26.51
N PRO A 576 8.12 13.94 -26.41
CA PRO A 576 7.36 14.36 -25.24
C PRO A 576 6.25 13.37 -24.88
N LEU A 577 5.67 13.55 -23.70
CA LEU A 577 4.37 12.97 -23.34
C LEU A 577 3.25 13.63 -24.18
N PRO A 578 2.08 13.00 -24.35
CA PRO A 578 0.94 13.63 -25.02
C PRO A 578 0.39 14.81 -24.22
N ASP A 579 -0.30 15.73 -24.90
CA ASP A 579 -0.97 16.88 -24.25
C ASP A 579 -2.11 16.42 -23.33
N GLU A 580 -2.89 15.40 -23.74
CA GLU A 580 -3.85 14.72 -22.86
C GLU A 580 -3.12 13.66 -22.01
N ILE A 581 -2.58 14.09 -20.87
CA ILE A 581 -1.95 13.22 -19.87
C ILE A 581 -2.95 12.44 -19.00
N VAL A 582 -4.24 12.78 -19.05
CA VAL A 582 -5.26 12.28 -18.11
C VAL A 582 -6.06 11.14 -18.73
N LEU A 583 -5.79 9.89 -18.29
CA LEU A 583 -6.53 8.72 -18.75
C LEU A 583 -7.62 8.31 -17.73
N THR A 584 -8.82 8.01 -18.24
CA THR A 584 -9.97 7.52 -17.44
C THR A 584 -10.59 6.23 -17.99
N ASP A 585 -10.09 5.75 -19.12
CA ASP A 585 -10.57 4.56 -19.83
C ASP A 585 -9.63 3.37 -19.60
N THR A 586 -10.22 2.21 -19.33
CA THR A 586 -9.50 0.96 -19.10
C THR A 586 -10.43 -0.25 -19.34
N GLU A 587 -9.86 -1.32 -19.87
CA GLU A 587 -10.56 -2.58 -20.17
C GLU A 587 -10.73 -3.46 -18.91
N TYR A 588 -9.97 -3.17 -17.85
CA TYR A 588 -9.87 -4.00 -16.66
C TYR A 588 -10.35 -3.26 -15.40
N SER A 589 -10.63 -4.02 -14.35
CA SER A 589 -10.74 -3.50 -12.99
C SER A 589 -10.06 -4.44 -12.03
N VAL A 590 -9.41 -3.88 -11.02
CA VAL A 590 -8.57 -4.59 -10.04
C VAL A 590 -9.18 -4.40 -8.67
N ILE A 591 -9.30 -5.47 -7.89
CA ILE A 591 -9.72 -5.42 -6.49
C ILE A 591 -8.60 -6.05 -5.66
N ALA A 592 -8.04 -5.31 -4.71
CA ALA A 592 -7.19 -5.86 -3.66
C ALA A 592 -7.99 -6.03 -2.36
N ALA A 593 -7.59 -7.02 -1.56
CA ALA A 593 -8.08 -7.21 -0.21
C ALA A 593 -6.90 -7.43 0.75
N ARG A 594 -6.78 -6.52 1.72
CA ARG A 594 -5.69 -6.50 2.71
C ARG A 594 -5.87 -7.60 3.76
N ILE A 595 -4.96 -8.56 3.77
CA ILE A 595 -4.95 -9.65 4.76
C ILE A 595 -4.21 -9.19 6.03
N THR A 596 -4.77 -9.47 7.21
CA THR A 596 -4.20 -9.08 8.52
C THR A 596 -4.31 -10.21 9.54
N SER A 597 -3.56 -10.14 10.64
CA SER A 597 -3.67 -11.07 11.78
C SER A 597 -4.68 -10.61 12.86
N GLU A 598 -5.61 -9.72 12.51
CA GLU A 598 -6.73 -9.35 13.38
C GLU A 598 -7.72 -10.53 13.49
N ARG A 599 -7.71 -11.24 14.62
CA ARG A 599 -8.79 -12.20 14.91
C ARG A 599 -10.13 -11.49 15.05
N MET A 600 -11.22 -12.18 14.71
CA MET A 600 -12.61 -11.73 14.90
C MET A 600 -13.27 -12.43 16.11
N PRO A 601 -12.98 -12.04 17.37
CA PRO A 601 -13.89 -12.27 18.48
C PRO A 601 -14.96 -11.17 18.51
N TYR A 602 -16.13 -11.45 19.05
CA TYR A 602 -17.27 -10.52 19.06
C TYR A 602 -17.12 -9.26 19.94
N ILE A 603 -16.00 -9.09 20.67
CA ILE A 603 -15.85 -8.07 21.73
C ILE A 603 -14.57 -7.22 21.58
N GLU A 604 -13.37 -7.80 21.52
CA GLU A 604 -12.11 -7.03 21.44
C GLU A 604 -11.12 -7.53 20.38
N TYR A 605 -10.76 -6.63 19.46
CA TYR A 605 -9.79 -6.88 18.39
C TYR A 605 -8.38 -6.58 18.87
N LEU A 606 -7.62 -7.63 19.21
CA LEU A 606 -6.20 -7.55 19.52
C LEU A 606 -5.37 -8.11 18.34
N PRO A 607 -4.32 -7.41 17.87
CA PRO A 607 -3.39 -7.97 16.91
C PRO A 607 -2.67 -9.18 17.50
N VAL A 608 -2.80 -10.35 16.87
CA VAL A 608 -2.03 -11.54 17.28
C VAL A 608 -0.75 -11.57 16.46
N GLY A 609 0.39 -11.80 17.12
CA GLY A 609 1.69 -11.90 16.46
C GLY A 609 1.71 -13.06 15.46
N ALA A 610 2.04 -12.78 14.21
CA ALA A 610 2.11 -13.74 13.12
C ALA A 610 3.39 -13.53 12.29
N VAL A 611 3.91 -14.61 11.71
CA VAL A 611 5.01 -14.59 10.73
C VAL A 611 4.41 -14.51 9.33
N VAL A 612 4.90 -13.60 8.50
CA VAL A 612 4.48 -13.46 7.09
C VAL A 612 4.83 -14.76 6.34
N ARG A 613 3.89 -15.27 5.54
CA ARG A 613 4.04 -16.49 4.73
C ARG A 613 3.32 -16.30 3.39
N GLY A 614 4.08 -16.20 2.31
CA GLY A 614 3.58 -15.75 1.01
C GLY A 614 2.68 -16.72 0.25
N ARG A 615 1.66 -16.17 -0.43
CA ARG A 615 0.91 -16.75 -1.57
C ARG A 615 0.07 -15.68 -2.29
N SER A 616 0.49 -15.22 -3.46
CA SER A 616 -0.38 -14.47 -4.37
C SER A 616 -1.32 -15.39 -5.17
N ARG A 617 -2.56 -14.95 -5.42
CA ARG A 617 -3.51 -15.62 -6.33
C ARG A 617 -4.34 -14.63 -7.14
N ILE A 618 -3.92 -14.38 -8.37
CA ILE A 618 -4.75 -13.68 -9.35
C ILE A 618 -5.90 -14.60 -9.77
N VAL A 619 -7.12 -14.12 -9.62
CA VAL A 619 -8.33 -14.79 -10.11
C VAL A 619 -9.03 -13.87 -11.10
N SER A 620 -9.36 -14.40 -12.28
CA SER A 620 -10.24 -13.75 -13.25
C SER A 620 -11.71 -14.07 -12.95
N VAL A 621 -12.56 -13.07 -12.90
CA VAL A 621 -14.01 -13.22 -12.65
C VAL A 621 -14.78 -12.26 -13.56
N GLU A 622 -15.85 -12.73 -14.20
CA GLU A 622 -16.79 -11.83 -14.91
C GLU A 622 -17.72 -11.15 -13.90
N ARG A 623 -18.09 -9.89 -14.15
CA ARG A 623 -18.91 -9.06 -13.22
C ARG A 623 -20.14 -9.76 -12.59
N PRO A 624 -20.92 -10.65 -13.25
CA PRO A 624 -22.07 -11.30 -12.63
C PRO A 624 -21.75 -12.17 -11.41
N ASP A 625 -20.57 -12.79 -11.36
CA ASP A 625 -20.20 -13.81 -10.36
C ASP A 625 -19.47 -13.24 -9.13
N MET A 626 -19.32 -11.91 -9.04
CA MET A 626 -18.45 -11.24 -8.07
C MET A 626 -18.73 -11.63 -6.61
N ILE A 627 -20.01 -11.71 -6.22
CA ILE A 627 -20.41 -12.13 -4.86
C ILE A 627 -19.95 -13.58 -4.58
N VAL A 628 -20.21 -14.50 -5.51
CA VAL A 628 -19.84 -15.92 -5.37
C VAL A 628 -18.31 -16.11 -5.35
N ALA A 629 -17.56 -15.24 -6.03
CA ALA A 629 -16.10 -15.23 -5.95
C ALA A 629 -15.60 -14.76 -4.57
N ILE A 630 -16.12 -13.64 -4.06
CA ILE A 630 -15.75 -13.09 -2.74
C ILE A 630 -16.13 -14.06 -1.62
N GLU A 631 -17.36 -14.60 -1.62
CA GLU A 631 -17.82 -15.62 -0.66
C GLU A 631 -16.91 -16.85 -0.68
N ARG A 632 -16.52 -17.34 -1.87
CA ARG A 632 -15.60 -18.48 -1.98
C ARG A 632 -14.18 -18.15 -1.53
N MET A 633 -13.67 -16.95 -1.81
CA MET A 633 -12.35 -16.50 -1.33
C MET A 633 -12.31 -16.43 0.19
N LEU A 634 -13.31 -15.82 0.82
CA LEU A 634 -13.43 -15.76 2.27
C LEU A 634 -13.55 -17.17 2.88
N SER A 635 -14.35 -18.07 2.27
CA SER A 635 -14.47 -19.46 2.71
C SER A 635 -13.16 -20.28 2.62
N LEU A 636 -12.23 -19.89 1.74
CA LEU A 636 -10.94 -20.56 1.56
C LEU A 636 -9.90 -20.13 2.61
N TYR A 637 -10.03 -18.94 3.19
CA TYR A 637 -9.16 -18.46 4.26
C TYR A 637 -9.71 -18.71 5.67
N ALA A 638 -11.03 -18.92 5.82
CA ALA A 638 -11.68 -19.28 7.09
C ALA A 638 -11.37 -20.71 7.63
N VAL A 639 -10.26 -21.31 7.20
CA VAL A 639 -9.88 -22.73 7.46
C VAL A 639 -8.47 -22.84 8.11
N ASN A 640 -7.78 -21.72 8.38
CA ASN A 640 -6.50 -21.66 9.11
C ASN A 640 -6.62 -20.85 10.41
#